data_AF-A0A4Q4TTW6-F1
#
_entry.id   AF-A0A4Q4TTW6-F1
#
_cell.length_a   1.000
_cell.length_b   1.000
_cell.length_c   1.000
_cell.angle_alpha   90.00
_cell.angle_beta   90.00
_cell.angle_gamma   90.00
#
_symmetry.space_group_name_H-M   'P 1'
#
loop_
_entity.id
_entity.type
_entity.pdbx_description
1 polymer ?
#
loop_
_entity_poly.entity_id
_entity_poly.type
_entity_poly.pdbx_seq_one_letter_code
_entity_poly.pdbx_strand_id
1 'polypeptide(L)'
;MIITPRFHLLEIGDQSWCPEFLREYSHLARMQMWRMAGKGKDGEPSTPAEFACNLMLEHIPDLSSFTLVDPCAGGGGPIPILEPTLNRKLRDRGLGPVKFILSDLWPSLERWASIAKRSQNIEYIAEPRDATEVAKLAKPGKKECRIYNLCFHHFDDPAAELVLRSAIESADAFVIFEMTNRTLTAFLNTTFIVLSPFMTTLMWFWSSPIHLFFTYVIPLVPLMFAVDGYVSCIRGRTDAELENLMRRQKDLDLSGWEFKGGETKVLPPFGVMYWYVGVKKSQQNGLGASTKRASDPLAYTPNKGLFWDCEELEFFKMNYSTNGTNGHGHHGSDYSHVDVLIIGAGPTGLMSALWMAEFGVKVRIIDERGTRALNGRADGFHVRSLEIWDSFGLGHVFANHGTPFATWALWAPDGEGRLSRQKREAAIGTDASRFICGTMHQGNIEAALVDAIKRRSGVEIERGVVPTCITVDETKIHDHAAHAITVDVRRVKRDELGTWAVNAHSVQKDGSTKTERGHVEADVVVNDGSDTVPIISGEPGTTEMIHTKYVIGADGAHSWVRRQLGFNMEGASHNAQWGVIDVVLITDFPDFKKHCTILSPHGTVLSVPREKNLTRLYVQLPGSDQDATPVKGIDTAKHMMESAAKILAPYKLSYSYCDWWTVYKVGQRVSDHFEYKQRIFLGGDAVHTHTPKGGQGMNVSMQDAYNLGWKLGGVLKKQLNPSVLSTYESERRPIAQLLIDIDTVLAGNLSKKDRMTTLDVNTVYDKLRDFNSGANICYPPSAIVSGTSSSSALTSLPLGMRMAPYPIFNLSSNLPVDLQSLFASNGQWRLLVMGGDVTSKAQLSRVNALGDALSSLLPKYQGSTKSGAPLLLPLLLIWASMEQMESSDFHDVFFPLDEEKGYDYDRIFVDPPARKGTGRTESAHVAFDVSVGKGCMILVRPDQCISWVGELDDVAGLDKFMGGIFLSN
;
A
#
# COMPACT_ATOMS: atom_id res chain seq x y z
N MET A 1 22.06 1.87 44.19
CA MET A 1 21.30 3.08 44.59
C MET A 1 20.69 3.70 43.35
N ILE A 2 19.37 3.91 43.36
CA ILE A 2 18.65 4.57 42.26
C ILE A 2 18.87 6.08 42.37
N ILE A 3 19.27 6.73 41.27
CA ILE A 3 19.69 8.14 41.27
C ILE A 3 18.63 9.09 40.65
N THR A 4 17.58 8.55 40.05
CA THR A 4 16.46 9.32 39.47
C THR A 4 15.15 8.54 39.56
N PRO A 5 13.99 9.20 39.70
CA PRO A 5 12.70 8.55 39.43
C PRO A 5 12.59 8.11 37.96
N ARG A 6 11.66 7.18 37.70
CA ARG A 6 11.38 6.67 36.36
C ARG A 6 10.58 7.70 35.58
N PHE A 7 11.03 8.02 34.36
CA PHE A 7 10.27 8.84 33.41
C PHE A 7 10.10 8.10 32.10
N HIS A 8 8.94 8.28 31.47
CA HIS A 8 8.71 7.75 30.14
C HIS A 8 9.18 8.76 29.08
N LEU A 9 10.47 8.61 28.72
CA LEU A 9 11.21 9.23 27.60
C LEU A 9 10.54 9.20 26.23
N LEU A 10 11.10 9.83 25.19
CA LEU A 10 11.06 9.33 23.81
C LEU A 10 12.49 8.92 23.41
N GLU A 11 12.65 7.76 22.79
CA GLU A 11 13.90 7.35 22.12
C GLU A 11 13.80 7.69 20.64
N ILE A 12 14.90 8.20 20.08
CA ILE A 12 15.05 8.51 18.65
C ILE A 12 14.83 7.24 17.84
N GLY A 13 15.44 6.10 18.22
CA GLY A 13 15.28 4.81 17.54
C GLY A 13 13.82 4.35 17.39
N ASP A 14 12.98 4.69 18.37
CA ASP A 14 11.54 4.35 18.43
C ASP A 14 10.68 5.27 17.53
N GLN A 15 11.19 6.43 17.11
CA GLN A 15 10.38 7.40 16.37
C GLN A 15 10.25 7.02 14.89
N SER A 16 9.06 7.20 14.32
CA SER A 16 8.75 6.92 12.92
C SER A 16 9.64 7.69 11.93
N TRP A 17 10.11 8.88 12.30
CA TRP A 17 10.99 9.71 11.49
C TRP A 17 12.47 9.32 11.54
N CYS A 18 12.88 8.40 12.43
CA CYS A 18 14.28 8.01 12.56
C CYS A 18 14.76 7.28 11.29
N PRO A 19 15.84 7.76 10.64
CA PRO A 19 16.39 7.16 9.43
C PRO A 19 16.67 5.66 9.58
N GLU A 20 16.30 4.87 8.58
CA GLU A 20 16.42 3.41 8.61
C GLU A 20 17.86 2.92 8.86
N PHE A 21 18.85 3.57 8.23
CA PHE A 21 20.27 3.22 8.42
C PHE A 21 20.73 3.41 9.88
N LEU A 22 20.18 4.41 10.61
CA LEU A 22 20.49 4.63 12.01
C LEU A 22 19.86 3.55 12.89
N ARG A 23 18.59 3.21 12.63
CA ARG A 23 17.90 2.13 13.35
C ARG A 23 18.59 0.79 13.12
N GLU A 24 18.99 0.50 11.89
CA GLU A 24 19.77 -0.69 11.54
C GLU A 24 21.13 -0.73 12.25
N TYR A 25 21.87 0.38 12.21
CA TYR A 25 23.15 0.48 12.93
C TYR A 25 22.96 0.19 14.43
N SER A 26 21.96 0.80 15.06
CA SER A 26 21.63 0.58 16.48
C SER A 26 21.31 -0.89 16.79
N HIS A 27 20.51 -1.54 15.94
CA HIS A 27 20.14 -2.95 16.13
C HIS A 27 21.36 -3.87 16.04
N LEU A 28 22.24 -3.66 15.05
CA LEU A 28 23.43 -4.47 14.86
C LEU A 28 24.46 -4.26 15.97
N ALA A 29 24.73 -3.01 16.34
CA ALA A 29 25.65 -2.68 17.42
C ALA A 29 25.19 -3.28 18.76
N ARG A 30 23.88 -3.20 19.07
CA ARG A 30 23.31 -3.81 20.28
C ARG A 30 23.39 -5.34 20.25
N MET A 31 23.20 -5.99 19.11
CA MET A 31 23.38 -7.44 18.99
C MET A 31 24.85 -7.85 19.23
N GLN A 32 25.82 -7.11 18.68
CA GLN A 32 27.24 -7.40 18.89
C GLN A 32 27.69 -7.21 20.35
N MET A 33 27.03 -6.33 21.12
CA MET A 33 27.29 -6.18 22.55
C MET A 33 27.15 -7.51 23.31
N TRP A 34 26.26 -8.39 22.87
CA TRP A 34 26.08 -9.72 23.49
C TRP A 34 27.24 -10.69 23.24
N ARG A 35 28.11 -10.40 22.26
CA ARG A 35 29.35 -11.15 21.97
C ARG A 35 30.58 -10.58 22.66
N MET A 36 30.50 -9.37 23.24
CA MET A 36 31.67 -8.72 23.82
C MET A 36 32.23 -9.53 24.99
N ALA A 37 33.53 -9.79 24.93
CA ALA A 37 34.25 -10.52 25.98
C ALA A 37 34.31 -9.68 27.27
N GLY A 38 33.80 -10.25 28.35
CA GLY A 38 33.80 -9.67 29.68
C GLY A 38 34.30 -10.65 30.73
N LYS A 39 33.83 -10.48 31.97
CA LYS A 39 34.18 -11.36 33.10
C LYS A 39 32.89 -11.86 33.76
N GLY A 40 32.80 -13.17 33.98
CA GLY A 40 31.71 -13.83 34.69
C GLY A 40 31.79 -13.66 36.21
N LYS A 41 30.84 -14.29 36.92
CA LYS A 41 30.63 -14.19 38.38
C LYS A 41 31.87 -14.53 39.21
N ASP A 42 32.74 -15.41 38.70
CA ASP A 42 33.96 -15.88 39.36
C ASP A 42 35.26 -15.37 38.71
N GLY A 43 35.18 -14.40 37.79
CA GLY A 43 36.33 -13.81 37.11
C GLY A 43 36.78 -14.50 35.81
N GLU A 44 36.15 -15.61 35.45
CA GLU A 44 36.35 -16.31 34.17
C GLU A 44 35.92 -15.45 32.97
N PRO A 45 36.57 -15.55 31.80
CA PRO A 45 36.11 -14.91 30.57
C PRO A 45 34.68 -15.35 30.25
N SER A 46 33.76 -14.39 30.10
CA SER A 46 32.39 -14.70 29.71
C SER A 46 31.74 -13.54 28.96
N THR A 47 30.73 -13.83 28.14
CA THR A 47 29.95 -12.82 27.40
C THR A 47 28.58 -12.60 28.05
N PRO A 48 27.89 -11.47 27.77
CA PRO A 48 26.50 -11.29 28.21
C PRO A 48 25.57 -12.42 27.75
N ALA A 49 25.78 -12.97 26.54
CA ALA A 49 25.02 -14.10 26.03
C ALA A 49 25.24 -15.39 26.84
N GLU A 50 26.49 -15.69 27.18
CA GLU A 50 26.81 -16.84 28.04
C GLU A 50 26.24 -16.68 29.45
N PHE A 51 26.32 -15.48 30.01
CA PHE A 51 25.71 -15.17 31.30
C PHE A 51 24.20 -15.44 31.27
N ALA A 52 23.48 -14.90 30.28
CA ALA A 52 22.04 -15.13 30.14
C ALA A 52 21.69 -16.62 30.00
N CYS A 53 22.47 -17.37 29.20
CA CYS A 53 22.29 -18.82 29.06
C CYS A 53 22.52 -19.57 30.39
N ASN A 54 23.58 -19.23 31.13
CA ASN A 54 23.87 -19.85 32.43
C ASN A 54 22.80 -19.52 33.47
N LEU A 55 22.31 -18.28 33.46
CA LEU A 55 21.26 -17.82 34.37
C LEU A 55 19.94 -18.56 34.12
N MET A 56 19.55 -18.74 32.85
CA MET A 56 18.38 -19.56 32.51
C MET A 56 18.57 -21.02 32.96
N LEU A 57 19.76 -21.60 32.80
CA LEU A 57 20.06 -22.96 33.26
C LEU A 57 20.08 -23.09 34.80
N GLU A 58 20.34 -22.01 35.52
CA GLU A 58 20.35 -21.97 36.99
C GLU A 58 18.95 -21.83 37.57
N HIS A 59 18.09 -21.01 36.93
CA HIS A 59 16.80 -20.61 37.51
C HIS A 59 15.56 -21.25 36.87
N ILE A 60 15.67 -21.84 35.67
CA ILE A 60 14.56 -22.54 35.01
C ILE A 60 14.80 -24.05 35.06
N PRO A 61 14.02 -24.80 35.87
CA PRO A 61 14.15 -26.26 35.97
C PRO A 61 13.79 -26.95 34.65
N ASP A 62 14.58 -27.95 34.24
CA ASP A 62 14.34 -28.73 33.01
C ASP A 62 14.10 -27.83 31.78
N LEU A 63 15.02 -26.89 31.55
CA LEU A 63 14.94 -25.92 30.46
C LEU A 63 14.77 -26.55 29.06
N SER A 64 15.25 -27.78 28.86
CA SER A 64 15.03 -28.56 27.62
C SER A 64 13.56 -28.88 27.35
N SER A 65 12.68 -28.83 28.35
CA SER A 65 11.24 -29.06 28.20
C SER A 65 10.46 -27.83 27.74
N PHE A 66 11.09 -26.65 27.72
CA PHE A 66 10.47 -25.39 27.34
C PHE A 66 10.58 -25.10 25.85
N THR A 67 9.74 -24.19 25.39
CA THR A 67 9.94 -23.36 24.20
C THR A 67 10.20 -21.95 24.69
N LEU A 68 11.30 -21.35 24.25
CA LEU A 68 11.68 -19.99 24.59
C LEU A 68 11.05 -19.03 23.58
N VAL A 69 10.35 -18.02 24.04
CA VAL A 69 9.64 -17.07 23.18
C VAL A 69 10.17 -15.68 23.46
N ASP A 70 10.65 -14.98 22.43
CA ASP A 70 10.97 -13.55 22.51
C ASP A 70 9.80 -12.77 21.89
N PRO A 71 8.88 -12.21 22.70
CA PRO A 71 7.68 -11.54 22.22
C PRO A 71 7.93 -10.10 21.73
N CYS A 72 9.16 -9.59 21.90
CA CYS A 72 9.59 -8.26 21.46
C CYS A 72 10.89 -8.38 20.68
N ALA A 73 10.96 -9.34 19.76
CA ALA A 73 12.20 -9.74 19.11
C ALA A 73 12.80 -8.65 18.20
N GLY A 74 12.00 -7.68 17.75
CA GLY A 74 12.40 -6.64 16.79
C GLY A 74 13.09 -7.23 15.57
N GLY A 75 14.38 -6.91 15.37
CA GLY A 75 15.21 -7.48 14.30
C GLY A 75 15.70 -8.92 14.52
N GLY A 76 15.31 -9.58 15.61
CA GLY A 76 15.75 -10.91 16.06
C GLY A 76 16.54 -10.91 17.38
N GLY A 77 16.82 -9.73 17.95
CA GLY A 77 17.47 -9.58 19.26
C GLY A 77 18.80 -10.34 19.41
N PRO A 78 19.13 -10.81 20.63
CA PRO A 78 20.30 -11.64 20.86
C PRO A 78 20.08 -13.13 20.56
N ILE A 79 18.90 -13.54 20.09
CA ILE A 79 18.54 -14.95 19.88
C ILE A 79 19.52 -15.70 18.97
N PRO A 80 20.04 -15.13 17.86
CA PRO A 80 21.06 -15.80 17.03
C PRO A 80 22.35 -16.15 17.77
N ILE A 81 22.61 -15.52 18.92
CA ILE A 81 23.78 -15.78 19.78
C ILE A 81 23.41 -16.71 20.94
N LEU A 82 22.23 -16.51 21.53
CA LEU A 82 21.74 -17.30 22.66
C LEU A 82 21.45 -18.75 22.25
N GLU A 83 20.78 -18.97 21.11
CA GLU A 83 20.39 -20.31 20.67
C GLU A 83 21.56 -21.29 20.57
N PRO A 84 22.62 -21.02 19.78
CA PRO A 84 23.71 -21.99 19.62
C PRO A 84 24.52 -22.15 20.92
N THR A 85 24.55 -21.14 21.78
CA THR A 85 25.24 -21.17 23.07
C THR A 85 24.49 -22.04 24.08
N LEU A 86 23.19 -21.83 24.22
CA LEU A 86 22.34 -22.56 25.15
C LEU A 86 22.19 -24.03 24.74
N ASN A 87 21.93 -24.28 23.45
CA ASN A 87 21.76 -25.64 22.95
C ASN A 87 23.06 -26.45 22.99
N ARG A 88 24.23 -25.81 22.89
CA ARG A 88 25.51 -26.48 23.15
C ARG A 88 25.62 -26.93 24.61
N LYS A 89 25.36 -26.02 25.56
CA LYS A 89 25.41 -26.32 27.01
C LYS A 89 24.40 -27.41 27.42
N LEU A 90 23.21 -27.45 26.79
CA LEU A 90 22.24 -28.52 27.01
C LEU A 90 22.76 -29.87 26.49
N ARG A 91 23.35 -29.90 25.27
CA ARG A 91 23.97 -31.11 24.71
C ARG A 91 25.12 -31.63 25.58
N ASP A 92 25.97 -30.75 26.10
CA ASP A 92 27.08 -31.12 26.99
C ASP A 92 26.58 -31.75 28.30
N ARG A 93 25.34 -31.45 28.71
CA ARG A 93 24.64 -32.06 29.86
C ARG A 93 23.82 -33.29 29.49
N GLY A 94 23.86 -33.75 28.23
CA GLY A 94 23.07 -34.87 27.72
C GLY A 94 21.58 -34.58 27.54
N LEU A 95 21.18 -33.30 27.48
CA LEU A 95 19.79 -32.86 27.31
C LEU A 95 19.47 -32.51 25.86
N GLY A 96 18.19 -32.62 25.50
CA GLY A 96 17.69 -32.26 24.17
C GLY A 96 17.73 -30.74 23.90
N PRO A 97 17.74 -30.32 22.62
CA PRO A 97 17.76 -28.90 22.27
C PRO A 97 16.43 -28.22 22.59
N VAL A 98 16.52 -26.96 23.03
CA VAL A 98 15.39 -26.05 23.21
C VAL A 98 15.10 -25.28 21.92
N LYS A 99 13.81 -25.03 21.66
CA LYS A 99 13.33 -24.20 20.53
C LYS A 99 13.13 -22.75 20.95
N PHE A 100 13.37 -21.84 20.03
CA PHE A 100 13.13 -20.41 20.15
C PHE A 100 12.03 -19.99 19.18
N ILE A 101 11.12 -19.09 19.60
CA ILE A 101 10.13 -18.45 18.75
C ILE A 101 10.33 -16.94 18.81
N LEU A 102 10.53 -16.31 17.65
CA LEU A 102 10.55 -14.86 17.52
C LEU A 102 9.13 -14.35 17.25
N SER A 103 8.71 -13.33 17.99
CA SER A 103 7.42 -12.66 17.85
C SER A 103 7.61 -11.18 18.17
N ASP A 104 6.78 -10.32 17.56
CA ASP A 104 6.86 -8.86 17.75
C ASP A 104 5.56 -8.22 17.24
N LEU A 105 5.28 -7.00 17.72
CA LEU A 105 4.20 -6.17 17.19
C LEU A 105 4.50 -5.70 15.76
N TRP A 106 5.79 -5.58 15.39
CA TRP A 106 6.26 -5.17 14.07
C TRP A 106 7.31 -6.16 13.53
N PRO A 107 6.88 -7.35 13.05
CA PRO A 107 7.79 -8.46 12.75
C PRO A 107 8.74 -8.16 11.58
N SER A 108 10.04 -8.40 11.78
CA SER A 108 11.09 -8.21 10.76
C SER A 108 11.30 -9.50 9.94
N LEU A 109 10.33 -9.84 9.10
CA LEU A 109 10.23 -11.15 8.45
C LEU A 109 11.46 -11.57 7.63
N GLU A 110 12.10 -10.65 6.90
CA GLU A 110 13.29 -10.96 6.13
C GLU A 110 14.47 -11.37 7.03
N ARG A 111 14.68 -10.61 8.12
CA ARG A 111 15.73 -10.91 9.11
C ARG A 111 15.43 -12.21 9.85
N TRP A 112 14.19 -12.42 10.27
CA TRP A 112 13.79 -13.65 10.97
C TRP A 112 13.87 -14.87 10.07
N ALA A 113 13.51 -14.76 8.79
CA ALA A 113 13.71 -15.83 7.81
C ALA A 113 15.19 -16.17 7.63
N SER A 114 16.08 -15.16 7.62
CA SER A 114 17.53 -15.37 7.58
C SER A 114 18.06 -16.06 8.85
N ILE A 115 17.59 -15.64 10.03
CA ILE A 115 17.96 -16.23 11.33
C ILE A 115 17.48 -17.69 11.40
N ALA A 116 16.22 -17.95 11.06
CA ALA A 116 15.61 -19.29 11.09
C ALA A 116 16.28 -20.25 10.08
N LYS A 117 16.73 -19.74 8.92
CA LYS A 117 17.53 -20.55 7.96
C LYS A 117 18.86 -21.03 8.56
N ARG A 118 19.47 -20.27 9.47
CA ARG A 118 20.77 -20.60 10.10
C ARG A 118 20.64 -21.56 11.27
N SER A 119 19.45 -21.70 11.86
CA SER A 119 19.22 -22.64 12.96
C SER A 119 17.84 -23.26 12.89
N GLN A 120 17.81 -24.59 12.75
CA GLN A 120 16.59 -25.40 12.85
C GLN A 120 15.86 -25.25 14.19
N ASN A 121 16.48 -24.62 15.20
CA ASN A 121 15.90 -24.41 16.52
C ASN A 121 15.25 -23.03 16.69
N ILE A 122 15.26 -22.18 15.68
CA ILE A 122 14.59 -20.88 15.70
C ILE A 122 13.41 -20.91 14.73
N GLU A 123 12.21 -20.71 15.27
CA GLU A 123 10.96 -20.49 14.54
C GLU A 123 10.54 -19.02 14.75
N TYR A 124 9.57 -18.53 13.97
CA TYR A 124 9.01 -17.20 14.17
C TYR A 124 7.54 -17.15 13.78
N ILE A 125 6.82 -16.19 14.35
CA ILE A 125 5.41 -15.91 14.04
C ILE A 125 5.38 -14.76 13.05
N ALA A 126 4.79 -14.96 11.88
CA ALA A 126 4.82 -13.95 10.83
C ALA A 126 3.81 -12.82 11.06
N GLU A 127 2.74 -13.11 11.78
CA GLU A 127 1.70 -12.17 12.15
C GLU A 127 2.20 -11.19 13.24
N PRO A 128 1.86 -9.89 13.15
CA PRO A 128 1.99 -8.96 14.26
C PRO A 128 1.35 -9.52 15.54
N ARG A 129 2.08 -9.47 16.66
CA ARG A 129 1.61 -9.93 17.96
C ARG A 129 1.95 -8.91 19.04
N ASP A 130 0.92 -8.41 19.71
CA ASP A 130 1.11 -7.54 20.86
C ASP A 130 1.56 -8.38 22.08
N ALA A 131 2.67 -7.99 22.71
CA ALA A 131 3.21 -8.67 23.89
C ALA A 131 2.26 -8.62 25.11
N THR A 132 1.25 -7.75 25.08
CA THR A 132 0.19 -7.63 26.09
C THR A 132 -0.91 -8.70 25.95
N GLU A 133 -1.05 -9.36 24.79
CA GLU A 133 -2.06 -10.38 24.54
C GLU A 133 -1.82 -11.65 25.37
N VAL A 134 -2.83 -12.16 26.07
CA VAL A 134 -2.75 -13.38 26.89
C VAL A 134 -2.88 -14.64 26.03
N ALA A 135 -1.86 -14.92 25.21
CA ALA A 135 -1.80 -16.11 24.37
C ALA A 135 -0.50 -16.90 24.58
N LYS A 136 -0.62 -18.22 24.72
CA LYS A 136 0.52 -19.14 24.70
C LYS A 136 0.92 -19.41 23.24
N LEU A 137 2.19 -19.17 22.93
CA LEU A 137 2.78 -19.29 21.60
C LEU A 137 3.52 -20.62 21.40
N ALA A 138 3.93 -21.27 22.49
CA ALA A 138 4.47 -22.62 22.44
C ALA A 138 3.42 -23.63 21.96
N LYS A 139 3.87 -24.63 21.18
CA LYS A 139 3.00 -25.73 20.67
C LYS A 139 2.22 -26.40 21.82
N PRO A 140 0.98 -26.86 21.60
CA PRO A 140 0.18 -27.53 22.63
C PRO A 140 0.96 -28.66 23.34
N GLY A 141 0.90 -28.67 24.67
CA GLY A 141 1.62 -29.64 25.51
C GLY A 141 3.10 -29.32 25.78
N LYS A 142 3.66 -28.23 25.24
CA LYS A 142 4.99 -27.71 25.61
C LYS A 142 4.90 -26.61 26.66
N LYS A 143 5.95 -26.49 27.48
CA LYS A 143 6.08 -25.37 28.43
C LYS A 143 6.57 -24.12 27.70
N GLU A 144 6.13 -22.95 28.12
CA GLU A 144 6.58 -21.68 27.54
C GLU A 144 7.39 -20.85 28.53
N CYS A 145 8.53 -20.33 28.07
CA CYS A 145 9.27 -19.31 28.80
C CYS A 145 9.42 -18.07 27.93
N ARG A 146 8.89 -16.93 28.39
CA ARG A 146 9.02 -15.65 27.67
C ARG A 146 10.29 -14.92 28.07
N ILE A 147 11.07 -14.47 27.10
CA ILE A 147 12.36 -13.81 27.32
C ILE A 147 12.29 -12.40 26.75
N TYR A 148 12.50 -11.40 27.60
CA TYR A 148 12.53 -9.99 27.23
C TYR A 148 13.98 -9.50 27.24
N ASN A 149 14.56 -9.29 26.06
CA ASN A 149 15.96 -8.94 25.89
C ASN A 149 16.14 -7.44 25.60
N LEU A 150 16.55 -6.65 26.60
CA LEU A 150 16.78 -5.21 26.48
C LEU A 150 15.59 -4.44 25.89
N CYS A 151 14.37 -4.85 26.21
CA CYS A 151 13.15 -4.31 25.61
C CYS A 151 12.07 -3.91 26.64
N PHE A 152 12.18 -4.37 27.88
CA PHE A 152 11.12 -4.21 28.86
C PHE A 152 10.99 -2.75 29.35
N HIS A 153 12.07 -1.97 29.29
CA HIS A 153 12.06 -0.54 29.59
C HIS A 153 11.22 0.31 28.62
N HIS A 154 10.91 -0.17 27.41
CA HIS A 154 10.07 0.56 26.45
C HIS A 154 8.60 0.62 26.86
N PHE A 155 8.12 -0.30 27.71
CA PHE A 155 6.73 -0.28 28.17
C PHE A 155 6.51 0.79 29.24
N ASP A 156 5.44 1.58 29.11
CA ASP A 156 4.93 2.37 30.23
C ASP A 156 4.34 1.45 31.32
N ASP A 157 3.81 2.02 32.40
CA ASP A 157 3.35 1.19 33.53
C ASP A 157 2.10 0.36 33.18
N PRO A 158 1.04 0.90 32.56
CA PRO A 158 -0.11 0.10 32.10
C PRO A 158 0.29 -1.02 31.13
N ALA A 159 1.13 -0.74 30.13
CA ALA A 159 1.56 -1.79 29.19
C ALA A 159 2.43 -2.86 29.88
N ALA A 160 3.35 -2.45 30.76
CA ALA A 160 4.20 -3.40 31.50
C ALA A 160 3.38 -4.33 32.40
N GLU A 161 2.29 -3.84 32.99
CA GLU A 161 1.36 -4.68 33.75
C GLU A 161 0.72 -5.76 32.90
N LEU A 162 0.23 -5.40 31.70
CA LEU A 162 -0.41 -6.33 30.78
C LEU A 162 0.58 -7.36 30.23
N VAL A 163 1.81 -6.94 29.92
CA VAL A 163 2.89 -7.86 29.51
C VAL A 163 3.20 -8.88 30.62
N LEU A 164 3.31 -8.42 31.87
CA LEU A 164 3.54 -9.31 33.02
C LEU A 164 2.34 -10.22 33.29
N ARG A 165 1.12 -9.69 33.21
CA ARG A 165 -0.12 -10.48 33.32
C ARG A 165 -0.15 -11.59 32.29
N SER A 166 0.10 -11.24 31.03
CA SER A 166 0.13 -12.19 29.93
C SER A 166 1.14 -13.31 30.16
N ALA A 167 2.33 -12.99 30.68
CA ALA A 167 3.33 -13.99 31.06
C ALA A 167 2.87 -14.87 32.24
N ILE A 168 2.24 -14.30 33.26
CA ILE A 168 1.77 -15.02 34.45
C ILE A 168 0.58 -15.95 34.15
N GLU A 169 -0.36 -15.49 33.33
CA GLU A 169 -1.59 -16.22 33.03
C GLU A 169 -1.35 -17.34 32.00
N SER A 170 -0.57 -17.07 30.94
CA SER A 170 -0.45 -17.98 29.80
C SER A 170 0.87 -18.76 29.70
N ALA A 171 1.97 -18.25 30.26
CA ALA A 171 3.29 -18.91 30.20
C ALA A 171 3.61 -19.73 31.47
N ASP A 172 4.71 -20.46 31.43
CA ASP A 172 5.19 -21.31 32.54
C ASP A 172 6.40 -20.70 33.26
N ALA A 173 7.12 -19.82 32.57
CA ALA A 173 8.21 -19.00 33.10
C ALA A 173 8.34 -17.70 32.29
N PHE A 174 9.05 -16.72 32.85
CA PHE A 174 9.56 -15.60 32.07
C PHE A 174 10.88 -15.08 32.64
N VAL A 175 11.66 -14.43 31.79
CA VAL A 175 12.95 -13.82 32.12
C VAL A 175 13.04 -12.45 31.48
N ILE A 176 13.45 -11.46 32.24
CA ILE A 176 13.75 -10.10 31.77
C ILE A 176 15.25 -9.89 31.93
N PHE A 177 15.91 -9.44 30.86
CA PHE A 177 17.31 -9.03 30.84
C PHE A 177 17.42 -7.56 30.45
N GLU A 178 18.04 -6.75 31.30
CA GLU A 178 18.27 -5.33 31.07
C GLU A 178 19.74 -4.97 31.34
N MET A 179 20.33 -4.12 30.52
CA MET A 179 21.67 -3.55 30.75
C MET A 179 21.62 -2.05 31.03
N THR A 180 20.42 -1.50 31.06
CA THR A 180 20.10 -0.11 31.37
C THR A 180 19.28 -0.08 32.65
N ASN A 181 19.61 0.84 33.55
CA ASN A 181 18.87 1.04 34.81
C ASN A 181 19.18 2.44 35.37
N ARG A 182 18.43 2.86 36.38
CA ARG A 182 18.55 4.18 37.01
C ARG A 182 19.66 4.24 38.06
N THR A 183 20.76 3.53 37.85
CA THR A 183 21.91 3.49 38.76
C THR A 183 23.06 4.30 38.17
N LEU A 184 23.93 4.85 39.04
CA LEU A 184 25.13 5.57 38.57
C LEU A 184 26.00 4.68 37.66
N THR A 185 26.12 3.39 37.98
CA THR A 185 26.89 2.42 37.21
C THR A 185 26.34 2.22 35.80
N ALA A 186 25.01 2.15 35.63
CA ALA A 186 24.38 2.05 34.32
C ALA A 186 24.57 3.34 33.49
N PHE A 187 24.43 4.52 34.09
CA PHE A 187 24.72 5.80 33.40
C PHE A 187 26.19 5.92 32.97
N LEU A 188 27.12 5.50 33.83
CA LEU A 188 28.54 5.44 33.50
C LEU A 188 28.77 4.47 32.34
N ASN A 189 28.19 3.27 32.38
CA ASN A 189 28.27 2.30 31.29
C ASN A 189 27.73 2.86 29.97
N THR A 190 26.55 3.51 29.99
CA THR A 190 25.97 4.18 28.82
C THR A 190 26.95 5.20 28.23
N THR A 191 27.65 5.96 29.07
CA THR A 191 28.63 6.97 28.60
C THR A 191 29.78 6.31 27.82
N PHE A 192 30.21 5.10 28.20
CA PHE A 192 31.17 4.33 27.39
C PHE A 192 30.54 3.81 26.09
N ILE A 193 29.29 3.35 26.14
CA ILE A 193 28.55 2.89 24.96
C ILE A 193 28.38 4.02 23.94
N VAL A 194 28.16 5.27 24.37
CA VAL A 194 28.07 6.45 23.49
C VAL A 194 29.34 6.67 22.67
N LEU A 195 30.50 6.26 23.20
CA LEU A 195 31.77 6.36 22.49
C LEU A 195 32.02 5.16 21.56
N SER A 196 31.29 4.05 21.75
CA SER A 196 31.49 2.83 20.98
C SER A 196 31.29 3.02 19.47
N PRO A 197 30.36 3.86 18.95
CA PRO A 197 30.23 4.12 17.53
C PRO A 197 31.53 4.57 16.85
N PHE A 198 32.37 5.34 17.53
CA PHE A 198 33.66 5.77 16.98
C PHE A 198 34.66 4.63 16.80
N MET A 199 34.43 3.46 17.39
CA MET A 199 35.23 2.26 17.17
C MET A 199 34.48 1.28 16.27
N THR A 200 33.21 1.01 16.57
CA THR A 200 32.39 0.02 15.86
C THR A 200 32.13 0.42 14.41
N THR A 201 32.03 1.71 14.11
CA THR A 201 31.96 2.19 12.72
C THR A 201 33.24 1.87 11.95
N LEU A 202 34.43 2.05 12.54
CA LEU A 202 35.69 1.66 11.89
C LEU A 202 35.93 0.16 11.85
N MET A 203 35.35 -0.61 12.78
CA MET A 203 35.53 -2.06 12.78
C MET A 203 34.57 -2.76 11.80
N TRP A 204 33.31 -2.30 11.73
CA TRP A 204 32.25 -3.03 11.04
C TRP A 204 31.63 -2.28 9.87
N PHE A 205 31.78 -0.95 9.81
CA PHE A 205 31.18 -0.10 8.79
C PHE A 205 32.21 0.78 8.05
N TRP A 206 33.50 0.37 8.07
CA TRP A 206 34.60 1.16 7.51
C TRP A 206 34.51 1.38 6.00
N SER A 207 33.80 0.50 5.29
CA SER A 207 33.57 0.61 3.85
C SER A 207 32.29 1.39 3.51
N SER A 208 31.54 1.87 4.51
CA SER A 208 30.25 2.52 4.32
C SER A 208 30.38 4.04 4.47
N PRO A 209 30.37 4.81 3.35
CA PRO A 209 30.55 6.27 3.41
C PRO A 209 29.50 6.96 4.27
N ILE A 210 28.27 6.42 4.31
CA ILE A 210 27.17 6.97 5.09
C ILE A 210 27.43 6.84 6.61
N HIS A 211 27.87 5.66 7.07
CA HIS A 211 28.17 5.45 8.48
C HIS A 211 29.42 6.22 8.92
N LEU A 212 30.45 6.28 8.08
CA LEU A 212 31.64 7.09 8.33
C LEU A 212 31.28 8.58 8.45
N PHE A 213 30.50 9.11 7.51
CA PHE A 213 30.06 10.50 7.51
C PHE A 213 29.23 10.83 8.77
N PHE A 214 28.23 10.01 9.09
CA PHE A 214 27.35 10.24 10.23
C PHE A 214 27.92 9.81 11.59
N THR A 215 29.12 9.23 11.62
CA THR A 215 29.86 8.97 12.87
C THR A 215 30.91 10.04 13.11
N TYR A 216 31.71 10.42 12.10
CA TYR A 216 32.89 11.27 12.28
C TYR A 216 32.75 12.71 11.77
N VAL A 217 31.88 12.98 10.78
CA VAL A 217 31.71 14.32 10.19
C VAL A 217 30.53 15.04 10.83
N ILE A 218 29.36 14.38 10.84
CA ILE A 218 28.17 14.83 11.54
C ILE A 218 27.83 13.72 12.53
N PRO A 219 28.17 13.81 13.83
CA PRO A 219 28.13 12.68 14.77
C PRO A 219 26.71 12.30 15.21
N LEU A 220 25.83 12.04 14.24
CA LEU A 220 24.43 11.67 14.41
C LEU A 220 24.30 10.27 15.02
N VAL A 221 25.18 9.34 14.65
CA VAL A 221 25.22 7.99 15.24
C VAL A 221 25.58 8.05 16.75
N PRO A 222 26.70 8.67 17.18
CA PRO A 222 26.98 8.90 18.59
C PRO A 222 25.87 9.67 19.34
N LEU A 223 25.28 10.69 18.70
CA LEU A 223 24.19 11.48 19.31
C LEU A 223 22.96 10.62 19.59
N MET A 224 22.55 9.78 18.65
CA MET A 224 21.44 8.85 18.84
C MET A 224 21.74 7.86 19.99
N PHE A 225 22.96 7.30 20.04
CA PHE A 225 23.37 6.41 21.13
C PHE A 225 23.35 7.10 22.50
N ALA A 226 23.65 8.40 22.53
CA ALA A 226 23.56 9.19 23.75
C ALA A 226 22.11 9.38 24.19
N VAL A 227 21.26 9.91 23.31
CA VAL A 227 19.86 10.17 23.65
C VAL A 227 19.17 8.86 24.05
N ASP A 228 19.23 7.83 23.19
CA ASP A 228 18.53 6.58 23.44
C ASP A 228 19.10 5.88 24.66
N GLY A 229 20.43 5.77 24.78
CA GLY A 229 21.05 5.07 25.91
C GLY A 229 20.76 5.70 27.27
N TYR A 230 20.73 7.04 27.37
CA TYR A 230 20.37 7.69 28.64
C TYR A 230 18.86 7.60 28.91
N VAL A 231 18.02 7.71 27.88
CA VAL A 231 16.57 7.52 28.01
C VAL A 231 16.23 6.10 28.46
N SER A 232 16.87 5.06 27.89
CA SER A 232 16.70 3.67 28.32
C SER A 232 17.09 3.49 29.79
N CYS A 233 18.17 4.14 30.26
CA CYS A 233 18.54 4.13 31.68
C CYS A 233 17.46 4.77 32.57
N ILE A 234 16.87 5.90 32.15
CA ILE A 234 15.79 6.59 32.88
C ILE A 234 14.49 5.76 32.89
N ARG A 235 14.26 4.94 31.86
CA ARG A 235 13.07 4.08 31.74
C ARG A 235 13.19 2.74 32.48
N GLY A 236 14.40 2.35 32.90
CA GLY A 236 14.67 1.07 33.56
C GLY A 236 13.97 0.90 34.92
N ARG A 237 13.62 -0.35 35.24
CA ARG A 237 12.88 -0.74 36.45
C ARG A 237 13.75 -1.55 37.41
N THR A 238 13.46 -1.44 38.71
CA THR A 238 14.03 -2.35 39.72
C THR A 238 13.20 -3.63 39.86
N ASP A 239 13.78 -4.65 40.47
CA ASP A 239 13.07 -5.87 40.88
C ASP A 239 11.85 -5.56 41.76
N ALA A 240 11.98 -4.66 42.73
CA ALA A 240 10.88 -4.23 43.59
C ALA A 240 9.76 -3.51 42.81
N GLU A 241 10.08 -2.75 41.76
CA GLU A 241 9.09 -2.11 40.91
C GLU A 241 8.36 -3.11 40.02
N LEU A 242 9.06 -4.11 39.48
CA LEU A 242 8.45 -5.22 38.73
C LEU A 242 7.51 -6.03 39.64
N GLU A 243 7.92 -6.32 40.88
CA GLU A 243 7.03 -6.94 41.87
C GLU A 243 5.80 -6.09 42.16
N ASN A 244 5.96 -4.77 42.33
CA ASN A 244 4.84 -3.87 42.59
C ASN A 244 3.85 -3.81 41.42
N LEU A 245 4.32 -3.85 40.16
CA LEU A 245 3.44 -3.90 38.98
C LEU A 245 2.61 -5.19 38.94
N MET A 246 3.14 -6.32 39.40
CA MET A 246 2.36 -7.55 39.52
C MET A 246 1.39 -7.50 40.70
N ARG A 247 1.85 -7.06 41.88
CA ARG A 247 1.03 -7.06 43.12
C ARG A 247 -0.11 -6.05 43.11
N ARG A 248 -0.01 -4.97 42.34
CA ARG A 248 -1.08 -3.96 42.23
C ARG A 248 -2.29 -4.47 41.42
N GLN A 249 -2.11 -5.53 40.63
CA GLN A 249 -3.16 -6.22 39.89
C GLN A 249 -3.89 -7.22 40.80
N LYS A 250 -5.01 -6.79 41.39
CA LYS A 250 -5.69 -7.52 42.48
C LYS A 250 -6.23 -8.91 42.11
N ASP A 251 -6.49 -9.12 40.82
CA ASP A 251 -7.06 -10.34 40.23
C ASP A 251 -5.99 -11.31 39.68
N LEU A 252 -4.71 -10.93 39.74
CA LEU A 252 -3.61 -11.75 39.26
C LEU A 252 -3.14 -12.76 40.33
N ASP A 253 -3.29 -14.06 40.06
CA ASP A 253 -2.85 -15.12 40.99
C ASP A 253 -1.34 -15.36 40.92
N LEU A 254 -0.63 -14.88 41.95
CA LEU A 254 0.82 -15.06 42.11
C LEU A 254 1.19 -16.21 43.05
N SER A 255 0.23 -16.89 43.67
CA SER A 255 0.48 -17.87 44.74
C SER A 255 1.30 -19.08 44.25
N GLY A 256 1.10 -19.46 42.99
CA GLY A 256 1.80 -20.54 42.30
C GLY A 256 3.16 -20.18 41.71
N TRP A 257 3.68 -18.96 41.92
CA TRP A 257 4.92 -18.48 41.29
C TRP A 257 6.05 -18.25 42.31
N GLU A 258 7.29 -18.41 41.84
CA GLU A 258 8.51 -17.95 42.53
C GLU A 258 9.20 -16.91 41.66
N PHE A 259 9.63 -15.81 42.30
CA PHE A 259 10.31 -14.70 41.65
C PHE A 259 11.71 -14.49 42.22
N LYS A 260 12.67 -14.20 41.34
CA LYS A 260 14.05 -13.87 41.70
C LYS A 260 14.55 -12.74 40.82
N GLY A 261 15.12 -11.71 41.45
CA GLY A 261 15.82 -10.62 40.76
C GLY A 261 17.27 -10.55 41.19
N GLY A 262 18.11 -9.97 40.34
CA GLY A 262 19.50 -9.69 40.68
C GLY A 262 20.22 -8.84 39.66
N GLU A 263 21.45 -8.50 40.01
CA GLU A 263 22.37 -7.76 39.15
C GLU A 263 23.73 -8.48 39.10
N THR A 264 24.37 -8.51 37.93
CA THR A 264 25.70 -9.12 37.78
C THR A 264 26.54 -8.32 36.81
N LYS A 265 27.77 -8.00 37.19
CA LYS A 265 28.71 -7.33 36.30
C LYS A 265 29.16 -8.29 35.22
N VAL A 266 28.82 -8.00 33.97
CA VAL A 266 29.15 -8.84 32.79
C VAL A 266 30.19 -8.19 31.88
N LEU A 267 30.30 -6.86 31.89
CA LEU A 267 31.29 -6.11 31.10
C LEU A 267 32.02 -5.09 31.99
N PRO A 268 33.21 -5.42 32.53
CA PRO A 268 33.97 -4.49 33.35
C PRO A 268 34.37 -3.20 32.60
N PRO A 269 34.45 -2.04 33.28
CA PRO A 269 34.26 -1.83 34.71
C PRO A 269 32.81 -1.62 35.17
N PHE A 270 31.89 -1.22 34.27
CA PHE A 270 30.55 -0.71 34.63
C PHE A 270 29.36 -1.47 34.03
N GLY A 271 29.54 -2.32 33.02
CA GLY A 271 28.44 -3.03 32.37
C GLY A 271 27.86 -4.13 33.27
N VAL A 272 26.66 -3.88 33.77
CA VAL A 272 25.90 -4.75 34.66
C VAL A 272 24.68 -5.25 33.91
N MET A 273 24.44 -6.56 33.98
CA MET A 273 23.19 -7.20 33.55
C MET A 273 22.26 -7.26 34.76
N TYR A 274 21.15 -6.56 34.67
CA TYR A 274 20.00 -6.65 35.56
C TYR A 274 19.08 -7.74 35.03
N TRP A 275 18.60 -8.60 35.91
CA TRP A 275 17.75 -9.71 35.50
C TRP A 275 16.64 -9.96 36.51
N TYR A 276 15.50 -10.44 36.00
CA TYR A 276 14.35 -10.80 36.80
C TYR A 276 13.68 -12.03 36.20
N VAL A 277 13.45 -13.06 37.02
CA VAL A 277 12.94 -14.37 36.61
C VAL A 277 11.69 -14.69 37.41
N GLY A 278 10.64 -15.15 36.73
CA GLY A 278 9.47 -15.77 37.34
C GLY A 278 9.30 -17.21 36.84
N VAL A 279 9.05 -18.18 37.73
CA VAL A 279 8.78 -19.59 37.37
C VAL A 279 7.62 -20.15 38.19
N LYS A 280 6.73 -20.93 37.57
CA LYS A 280 5.67 -21.67 38.29
C LYS A 280 6.24 -22.76 39.21
N LYS A 281 5.81 -22.81 40.48
CA LYS A 281 6.21 -23.78 41.52
C LYS A 281 5.96 -25.24 41.13
N SER A 282 4.92 -25.51 40.34
CA SER A 282 4.63 -26.86 39.83
C SER A 282 5.78 -27.44 38.99
N GLN A 283 6.65 -26.58 38.45
CA GLN A 283 7.81 -26.97 37.65
C GLN A 283 9.04 -27.35 38.50
N GLN A 284 9.02 -27.16 39.83
CA GLN A 284 10.13 -27.50 40.72
C GLN A 284 10.05 -28.91 41.33
N ASN A 285 8.89 -29.57 41.31
CA ASN A 285 8.68 -30.87 41.96
C ASN A 285 9.33 -32.08 41.25
N GLY A 286 10.20 -31.87 40.25
CA GLY A 286 10.97 -32.90 39.54
C GLY A 286 12.38 -33.17 40.11
N LEU A 287 12.75 -32.58 41.25
CA LEU A 287 14.08 -32.76 41.87
C LEU A 287 14.17 -34.07 42.67
N GLY A 288 14.21 -35.20 41.95
CA GLY A 288 14.55 -36.51 42.49
C GLY A 288 15.81 -37.07 41.82
N ALA A 289 16.93 -37.06 42.56
CA ALA A 289 18.19 -37.77 42.31
C ALA A 289 19.09 -37.31 41.14
N SER A 290 20.18 -36.61 41.49
CA SER A 290 21.55 -36.76 40.95
C SER A 290 22.34 -35.44 41.06
N THR A 291 22.62 -35.01 42.29
CA THR A 291 23.72 -34.08 42.56
C THR A 291 25.04 -34.86 42.57
N LYS A 292 25.68 -35.00 41.41
CA LYS A 292 27.14 -35.12 41.35
C LYS A 292 27.70 -33.78 40.88
N ARG A 293 28.34 -33.06 41.80
CA ARG A 293 29.29 -31.99 41.48
C ARG A 293 30.37 -32.61 40.59
N ALA A 294 30.36 -32.29 39.30
CA ALA A 294 31.53 -32.41 38.45
C ALA A 294 32.35 -31.14 38.65
N SER A 295 33.34 -31.23 39.54
CA SER A 295 34.50 -30.35 39.56
C SER A 295 35.44 -30.83 38.46
N ASP A 296 35.49 -30.11 37.33
CA ASP A 296 36.70 -30.00 36.52
C ASP A 296 36.62 -28.77 35.61
N PRO A 297 37.70 -27.98 35.48
CA PRO A 297 37.72 -26.78 34.66
C PRO A 297 37.96 -27.19 33.21
N LEU A 298 36.94 -27.06 32.36
CA LEU A 298 37.16 -27.13 30.91
C LEU A 298 37.96 -25.90 30.49
N ALA A 299 39.25 -26.12 30.25
CA ALA A 299 40.20 -25.14 29.78
C ALA A 299 39.66 -24.40 28.54
N TYR A 300 39.40 -23.10 28.74
CA TYR A 300 39.28 -22.15 27.65
C TYR A 300 40.66 -22.01 27.00
N THR A 301 40.85 -22.61 25.83
CA THR A 301 41.95 -22.22 24.94
C THR A 301 41.56 -20.90 24.28
N PRO A 302 42.26 -19.78 24.57
CA PRO A 302 42.03 -18.54 23.87
C PRO A 302 42.48 -18.77 22.43
N ASN A 303 41.57 -18.56 21.48
CA ASN A 303 42.00 -18.38 20.10
C ASN A 303 42.83 -17.11 20.06
N LYS A 304 44.17 -17.28 20.10
CA LYS A 304 45.14 -16.25 19.82
C LYS A 304 45.07 -15.97 18.32
N GLY A 305 44.22 -15.04 17.96
CA GLY A 305 44.15 -14.43 16.64
C GLY A 305 43.47 -13.08 16.81
N LEU A 306 44.26 -12.01 16.77
CA LEU A 306 43.78 -10.63 16.76
C LEU A 306 43.19 -10.29 15.37
N PHE A 307 42.35 -11.15 14.80
CA PHE A 307 41.65 -10.95 13.54
C PHE A 307 40.38 -11.80 13.58
N TRP A 308 39.23 -11.13 13.58
CA TRP A 308 37.91 -11.74 13.54
C TRP A 308 37.67 -12.33 12.15
N ASP A 309 37.15 -13.56 12.07
CA ASP A 309 36.86 -14.24 10.80
C ASP A 309 35.99 -13.37 9.88
N CYS A 310 36.49 -13.14 8.66
CA CYS A 310 35.94 -12.22 7.66
C CYS A 310 34.64 -12.68 7.00
N GLU A 311 34.17 -13.91 7.22
CA GLU A 311 33.04 -14.49 6.47
C GLU A 311 31.66 -13.92 6.86
N GLU A 312 31.46 -13.45 8.11
CA GLU A 312 30.19 -12.77 8.49
C GLU A 312 30.18 -11.27 8.08
N LEU A 313 31.35 -10.66 7.82
CA LEU A 313 31.50 -9.28 7.34
C LEU A 313 31.38 -9.16 5.81
N GLU A 314 31.69 -10.21 5.06
CA GLU A 314 31.48 -10.28 3.61
C GLU A 314 29.99 -10.19 3.24
N PHE A 315 29.10 -10.74 4.07
CA PHE A 315 27.64 -10.57 3.92
C PHE A 315 27.19 -9.12 4.11
N PHE A 316 27.86 -8.33 4.94
CA PHE A 316 27.56 -6.90 5.12
C PHE A 316 28.22 -6.00 4.06
N LYS A 317 29.29 -6.47 3.40
CA LYS A 317 29.81 -5.85 2.17
C LYS A 317 28.92 -6.15 0.95
N MET A 318 28.25 -7.30 0.92
CA MET A 318 27.32 -7.70 -0.16
C MET A 318 26.01 -6.91 -0.19
N ASN A 319 25.58 -6.28 0.90
CA ASN A 319 24.38 -5.43 0.89
C ASN A 319 24.60 -4.00 0.38
N TYR A 320 25.78 -3.73 -0.20
CA TYR A 320 25.99 -2.62 -1.14
C TYR A 320 26.52 -3.08 -2.51
N SER A 321 26.57 -4.39 -2.77
CA SER A 321 26.83 -4.96 -4.10
C SER A 321 26.42 -6.43 -4.17
N THR A 322 25.39 -6.71 -4.96
CA THR A 322 25.02 -8.00 -5.59
C THR A 322 24.56 -9.17 -4.71
N ASN A 323 23.33 -9.60 -5.00
CA ASN A 323 22.83 -10.97 -5.19
C ASN A 323 23.31 -12.10 -4.27
N GLY A 324 22.33 -12.77 -3.67
CA GLY A 324 22.47 -14.16 -3.25
C GLY A 324 22.76 -15.07 -4.45
N THR A 325 23.84 -15.82 -4.36
CA THR A 325 24.01 -17.10 -5.04
C THR A 325 24.44 -18.11 -3.98
N ASN A 326 23.73 -19.23 -3.88
CA ASN A 326 24.28 -20.43 -3.26
C ASN A 326 24.78 -21.32 -4.39
N GLY A 327 26.09 -21.54 -4.44
CA GLY A 327 26.70 -22.50 -5.34
C GLY A 327 26.66 -23.91 -4.77
N HIS A 328 26.06 -24.84 -5.51
CA HIS A 328 26.71 -26.09 -5.86
C HIS A 328 26.32 -26.46 -7.29
N GLY A 329 27.32 -26.87 -8.07
CA GLY A 329 27.32 -26.74 -9.52
C GLY A 329 26.28 -27.59 -10.26
N HIS A 330 25.46 -26.92 -11.04
CA HIS A 330 25.14 -27.27 -12.42
C HIS A 330 24.64 -25.99 -13.12
N HIS A 331 25.08 -25.74 -14.35
CA HIS A 331 24.54 -24.66 -15.19
C HIS A 331 23.03 -24.86 -15.38
N GLY A 332 22.21 -24.11 -14.63
CA GLY A 332 20.75 -24.09 -14.75
C GLY A 332 20.24 -22.71 -14.38
N SER A 333 19.34 -22.17 -15.18
CA SER A 333 18.65 -20.87 -15.00
C SER A 333 17.90 -20.80 -13.66
N ASP A 334 18.02 -19.70 -12.91
CA ASP A 334 17.19 -19.41 -11.73
C ASP A 334 15.71 -19.33 -12.12
N TYR A 335 14.83 -20.01 -11.37
CA TYR A 335 13.38 -19.97 -11.58
C TYR A 335 12.62 -19.60 -10.30
N SER A 336 11.48 -18.91 -10.45
CA SER A 336 10.62 -18.52 -9.33
C SER A 336 9.13 -18.69 -9.66
N HIS A 337 8.28 -18.59 -8.64
CA HIS A 337 6.83 -18.78 -8.76
C HIS A 337 6.06 -17.61 -8.13
N VAL A 338 5.02 -17.13 -8.81
CA VAL A 338 4.15 -16.03 -8.38
C VAL A 338 2.70 -16.28 -8.83
N ASP A 339 1.69 -15.76 -8.12
CA ASP A 339 0.31 -15.90 -8.61
C ASP A 339 0.05 -14.97 -9.80
N VAL A 340 0.53 -13.72 -9.71
CA VAL A 340 0.35 -12.69 -10.73
C VAL A 340 1.66 -11.98 -11.02
N LEU A 341 2.04 -11.93 -12.30
CA LEU A 341 3.14 -11.10 -12.79
C LEU A 341 2.56 -9.89 -13.53
N ILE A 342 2.87 -8.69 -13.04
CA ILE A 342 2.50 -7.42 -13.68
C ILE A 342 3.72 -6.89 -14.43
N ILE A 343 3.56 -6.59 -15.72
CA ILE A 343 4.61 -6.08 -16.59
C ILE A 343 4.30 -4.63 -16.92
N GLY A 344 5.08 -3.71 -16.36
CA GLY A 344 4.89 -2.25 -16.43
C GLY A 344 4.36 -1.67 -15.11
N ALA A 345 5.05 -0.66 -14.59
CA ALA A 345 4.74 0.02 -13.32
C ALA A 345 4.26 1.47 -13.53
N GLY A 346 3.53 1.73 -14.62
CA GLY A 346 2.72 2.93 -14.77
C GLY A 346 1.40 2.85 -14.00
N PRO A 347 0.48 3.83 -14.17
CA PRO A 347 -0.77 3.92 -13.41
C PRO A 347 -1.63 2.64 -13.45
N THR A 348 -1.75 1.96 -14.60
CA THR A 348 -2.47 0.69 -14.72
C THR A 348 -1.82 -0.41 -13.89
N GLY A 349 -0.51 -0.63 -14.03
CA GLY A 349 0.19 -1.69 -13.32
C GLY A 349 0.21 -1.47 -11.81
N LEU A 350 0.41 -0.23 -11.37
CA LEU A 350 0.33 0.13 -9.94
C LEU A 350 -1.08 -0.05 -9.38
N MET A 351 -2.14 0.32 -10.11
CA MET A 351 -3.51 0.06 -9.69
C MET A 351 -3.81 -1.46 -9.60
N SER A 352 -3.31 -2.26 -10.55
CA SER A 352 -3.42 -3.72 -10.49
C SER A 352 -2.68 -4.28 -9.27
N ALA A 353 -1.47 -3.81 -8.98
CA ALA A 353 -0.69 -4.22 -7.82
C ALA A 353 -1.37 -3.82 -6.50
N LEU A 354 -1.99 -2.64 -6.45
CA LEU A 354 -2.77 -2.18 -5.28
C LEU A 354 -3.92 -3.13 -4.97
N TRP A 355 -4.68 -3.56 -5.99
CA TRP A 355 -5.70 -4.59 -5.82
C TRP A 355 -5.11 -5.91 -5.31
N MET A 356 -4.02 -6.39 -5.91
CA MET A 356 -3.39 -7.65 -5.46
C MET A 356 -2.90 -7.55 -4.01
N ALA A 357 -2.39 -6.39 -3.60
CA ALA A 357 -1.99 -6.11 -2.21
C ALA A 357 -3.18 -6.13 -1.24
N GLU A 358 -4.33 -5.59 -1.66
CA GLU A 358 -5.59 -5.58 -0.91
C GLU A 358 -6.15 -6.99 -0.71
N PHE A 359 -6.10 -7.83 -1.75
CA PHE A 359 -6.46 -9.24 -1.63
C PHE A 359 -5.37 -10.07 -0.91
N GLY A 360 -4.15 -9.59 -0.75
CA GLY A 360 -3.03 -10.40 -0.23
C GLY A 360 -2.70 -11.57 -1.16
N VAL A 361 -2.64 -11.30 -2.46
CA VAL A 361 -2.22 -12.23 -3.52
C VAL A 361 -0.70 -12.11 -3.70
N LYS A 362 -0.01 -13.22 -3.97
CA LYS A 362 1.44 -13.18 -4.24
C LYS A 362 1.67 -12.56 -5.62
N VAL A 363 2.11 -11.32 -5.65
CA VAL A 363 2.29 -10.52 -6.87
C VAL A 363 3.73 -10.05 -7.02
N ARG A 364 4.21 -9.98 -8.27
CA ARG A 364 5.43 -9.26 -8.65
C ARG A 364 5.08 -8.23 -9.71
N ILE A 365 5.71 -7.07 -9.64
CA ILE A 365 5.56 -6.00 -10.63
C ILE A 365 6.93 -5.59 -11.13
N ILE A 366 7.15 -5.73 -12.44
CA ILE A 366 8.42 -5.41 -13.10
C ILE A 366 8.26 -4.18 -13.99
N ASP A 367 9.32 -3.38 -14.11
CA ASP A 367 9.39 -2.26 -15.04
C ASP A 367 10.78 -2.16 -15.68
N GLU A 368 10.82 -1.81 -16.96
CA GLU A 368 12.09 -1.67 -17.69
C GLU A 368 12.91 -0.46 -17.24
N ARG A 369 12.27 0.56 -16.67
CA ARG A 369 12.91 1.82 -16.26
C ARG A 369 13.46 1.70 -14.85
N GLY A 370 14.48 2.50 -14.57
CA GLY A 370 15.14 2.51 -13.27
C GLY A 370 14.41 3.28 -12.17
N THR A 371 13.36 4.04 -12.49
CA THR A 371 12.65 4.94 -11.56
C THR A 371 11.16 4.99 -11.89
N ARG A 372 10.34 5.46 -10.95
CA ARG A 372 9.01 6.01 -11.27
C ARG A 372 9.11 7.20 -12.23
N ALA A 373 7.97 7.69 -12.71
CA ALA A 373 7.89 8.88 -13.55
C ALA A 373 8.48 10.11 -12.84
N LEU A 374 9.62 10.60 -13.33
CA LEU A 374 10.26 11.83 -12.83
C LEU A 374 9.59 13.08 -13.38
N ASN A 375 9.29 13.08 -14.68
CA ASN A 375 8.48 14.08 -15.38
C ASN A 375 7.43 13.33 -16.22
N GLY A 376 6.28 13.06 -15.61
CA GLY A 376 5.24 12.20 -16.17
C GLY A 376 4.44 12.87 -17.29
N ARG A 377 3.80 12.03 -18.10
CA ARG A 377 3.03 12.48 -19.28
C ARG A 377 1.60 12.87 -18.93
N ALA A 378 1.03 12.25 -17.90
CA ALA A 378 -0.31 12.53 -17.40
C ALA A 378 -0.29 13.49 -16.21
N ASP A 379 -1.43 14.13 -15.97
CA ASP A 379 -1.63 15.01 -14.82
C ASP A 379 -3.10 15.13 -14.38
N GLY A 380 -4.02 15.19 -15.35
CA GLY A 380 -5.45 15.30 -15.07
C GLY A 380 -6.07 14.05 -14.47
N PHE A 381 -6.84 14.21 -13.41
CA PHE A 381 -7.73 13.20 -12.87
C PHE A 381 -9.18 13.69 -12.84
N HIS A 382 -10.08 12.80 -13.25
CA HIS A 382 -11.52 13.06 -13.26
C HIS A 382 -12.16 12.61 -11.95
N VAL A 383 -13.42 13.00 -11.75
CA VAL A 383 -14.14 12.72 -10.51
C VAL A 383 -14.21 11.23 -10.19
N ARG A 384 -14.41 10.36 -11.19
CA ARG A 384 -14.45 8.91 -10.95
C ARG A 384 -13.12 8.35 -10.44
N SER A 385 -11.97 8.90 -10.86
CA SER A 385 -10.67 8.45 -10.36
C SER A 385 -10.45 8.82 -8.90
N LEU A 386 -10.95 9.99 -8.48
CA LEU A 386 -10.94 10.38 -7.06
C LEU A 386 -11.83 9.48 -6.22
N GLU A 387 -13.04 9.15 -6.71
CA GLU A 387 -13.92 8.18 -6.04
C GLU A 387 -13.25 6.80 -5.87
N ILE A 388 -12.54 6.35 -6.92
CA ILE A 388 -11.77 5.10 -6.88
C ILE A 388 -10.65 5.18 -5.84
N TRP A 389 -9.81 6.21 -5.87
CA TRP A 389 -8.72 6.35 -4.89
C TRP A 389 -9.24 6.50 -3.46
N ASP A 390 -10.35 7.22 -3.28
CA ASP A 390 -11.01 7.36 -1.99
C ASP A 390 -11.55 6.03 -1.46
N SER A 391 -12.06 5.17 -2.34
CA SER A 391 -12.47 3.81 -1.95
C SER A 391 -11.30 2.94 -1.45
N PHE A 392 -10.06 3.28 -1.80
CA PHE A 392 -8.84 2.68 -1.22
C PHE A 392 -8.27 3.48 -0.03
N GLY A 393 -8.98 4.51 0.45
CA GLY A 393 -8.52 5.41 1.52
C GLY A 393 -7.43 6.41 1.10
N LEU A 394 -7.22 6.61 -0.20
CA LEU A 394 -6.21 7.53 -0.75
C LEU A 394 -6.79 8.89 -1.19
N GLY A 395 -8.10 9.08 -1.11
CA GLY A 395 -8.78 10.30 -1.57
C GLY A 395 -8.21 11.59 -0.97
N HIS A 396 -7.88 11.56 0.32
CA HIS A 396 -7.26 12.69 1.02
C HIS A 396 -5.90 13.12 0.43
N VAL A 397 -5.09 12.19 -0.07
CA VAL A 397 -3.78 12.50 -0.68
C VAL A 397 -4.00 13.37 -1.92
N PHE A 398 -4.91 12.92 -2.79
CA PHE A 398 -5.19 13.63 -4.03
C PHE A 398 -5.95 14.94 -3.81
N ALA A 399 -6.83 14.98 -2.81
CA ALA A 399 -7.53 16.21 -2.43
C ALA A 399 -6.59 17.29 -1.86
N ASN A 400 -5.61 16.90 -1.04
CA ASN A 400 -4.71 17.85 -0.37
C ASN A 400 -3.56 18.35 -1.26
N HIS A 401 -3.10 17.54 -2.21
CA HIS A 401 -1.93 17.86 -3.02
C HIS A 401 -2.26 18.16 -4.49
N GLY A 402 -3.47 17.84 -4.94
CA GLY A 402 -3.93 18.17 -6.29
C GLY A 402 -4.28 19.65 -6.46
N THR A 403 -4.31 20.12 -7.70
CA THR A 403 -4.84 21.42 -8.08
C THR A 403 -6.24 21.25 -8.64
N PRO A 404 -7.31 21.46 -7.84
CA PRO A 404 -8.68 21.37 -8.33
C PRO A 404 -8.99 22.54 -9.27
N PHE A 405 -9.79 22.28 -10.30
CA PHE A 405 -10.34 23.34 -11.15
C PHE A 405 -11.84 23.15 -11.30
N ALA A 406 -12.63 24.08 -10.74
CA ALA A 406 -14.09 23.99 -10.72
C ALA A 406 -14.76 24.58 -11.97
N THR A 407 -14.00 25.20 -12.88
CA THR A 407 -14.54 25.95 -14.00
C THR A 407 -13.77 25.68 -15.28
N TRP A 408 -14.51 25.47 -16.37
CA TRP A 408 -14.00 25.50 -17.72
C TRP A 408 -14.42 26.79 -18.44
N ALA A 409 -13.54 27.32 -19.27
CA ALA A 409 -13.81 28.50 -20.09
C ALA A 409 -13.46 28.28 -21.56
N LEU A 410 -14.36 28.74 -22.44
CA LEU A 410 -14.12 28.79 -23.88
C LEU A 410 -13.78 30.21 -24.30
N TRP A 411 -12.67 30.35 -25.00
CA TRP A 411 -12.25 31.60 -25.63
C TRP A 411 -12.17 31.42 -27.14
N ALA A 412 -12.77 32.36 -27.87
CA ALA A 412 -12.76 32.39 -29.33
C ALA A 412 -12.88 33.85 -29.81
N PRO A 413 -12.60 34.13 -31.11
CA PRO A 413 -12.81 35.47 -31.66
C PRO A 413 -14.28 35.88 -31.55
N ASP A 414 -14.53 37.13 -31.15
CA ASP A 414 -15.85 37.76 -31.23
C ASP A 414 -16.19 38.17 -32.69
N GLY A 415 -17.35 38.81 -32.87
CA GLY A 415 -17.78 39.32 -34.17
C GLY A 415 -16.84 40.36 -34.81
N GLU A 416 -15.87 40.89 -34.06
CA GLU A 416 -14.82 41.81 -34.54
C GLU A 416 -13.46 41.12 -34.70
N GLY A 417 -13.40 39.80 -34.50
CA GLY A 417 -12.17 39.01 -34.59
C GLY A 417 -11.26 39.08 -33.36
N ARG A 418 -11.68 39.71 -32.27
CA ARG A 418 -10.89 39.83 -31.03
C ARG A 418 -11.12 38.63 -30.13
N LEU A 419 -10.05 38.08 -29.56
CA LEU A 419 -10.17 36.95 -28.63
C LEU A 419 -10.94 37.36 -27.37
N SER A 420 -12.08 36.72 -27.12
CA SER A 420 -12.92 37.00 -25.95
C SER A 420 -13.55 35.73 -25.38
N ARG A 421 -13.95 35.79 -24.09
CA ARG A 421 -14.58 34.68 -23.39
C ARG A 421 -16.00 34.46 -23.90
N GLN A 422 -16.23 33.32 -24.54
CA GLN A 422 -17.53 32.96 -25.12
C GLN A 422 -18.42 32.22 -24.11
N LYS A 423 -17.81 31.32 -23.30
CA LYS A 423 -18.55 30.45 -22.37
C LYS A 423 -17.77 30.27 -21.07
N ARG A 424 -18.50 30.07 -19.97
CA ARG A 424 -17.96 29.67 -18.67
C ARG A 424 -18.92 28.70 -18.00
N GLU A 425 -18.45 27.51 -17.67
CA GLU A 425 -19.27 26.44 -17.08
C GLU A 425 -18.53 25.73 -15.96
N ALA A 426 -19.27 24.93 -15.18
CA ALA A 426 -18.67 24.01 -14.23
C ALA A 426 -17.73 23.04 -14.96
N ALA A 427 -16.64 22.65 -14.29
CA ALA A 427 -15.77 21.62 -14.82
C ALA A 427 -16.48 20.26 -14.90
N ILE A 428 -15.92 19.35 -15.69
CA ILE A 428 -16.50 18.05 -16.02
C ILE A 428 -16.79 17.24 -14.74
N GLY A 429 -18.02 16.73 -14.63
CA GLY A 429 -18.43 15.82 -13.54
C GLY A 429 -18.68 16.48 -12.18
N THR A 430 -18.63 17.81 -12.07
CA THR A 430 -18.84 18.54 -10.81
C THR A 430 -20.22 18.29 -10.19
N ASP A 431 -21.23 18.00 -11.01
CA ASP A 431 -22.61 17.69 -10.60
C ASP A 431 -22.83 16.19 -10.29
N ALA A 432 -21.97 15.32 -10.81
CA ALA A 432 -22.12 13.87 -10.71
C ALA A 432 -21.37 13.24 -9.51
N SER A 433 -20.54 14.02 -8.82
CA SER A 433 -19.65 13.53 -7.76
C SER A 433 -19.52 14.53 -6.60
N ARG A 434 -19.15 14.03 -5.41
CA ARG A 434 -18.74 14.87 -4.28
C ARG A 434 -17.34 15.47 -4.44
N PHE A 435 -16.57 14.97 -5.41
CA PHE A 435 -15.23 15.43 -5.71
C PHE A 435 -15.20 16.38 -6.90
N ILE A 436 -14.16 17.21 -6.97
CA ILE A 436 -13.91 18.12 -8.09
C ILE A 436 -12.71 17.58 -8.86
N CYS A 437 -12.79 17.54 -10.19
CA CYS A 437 -11.65 17.17 -11.04
C CYS A 437 -10.46 18.11 -10.82
N GLY A 438 -9.26 17.60 -11.09
CA GLY A 438 -8.05 18.34 -10.82
C GLY A 438 -6.85 17.81 -11.57
N THR A 439 -5.69 18.38 -11.24
CA THR A 439 -4.42 17.93 -11.77
C THR A 439 -3.41 17.66 -10.67
N MET A 440 -2.51 16.72 -10.92
CA MET A 440 -1.33 16.48 -10.09
C MET A 440 -0.26 15.84 -10.97
N HIS A 441 1.00 16.18 -10.75
CA HIS A 441 2.11 15.51 -11.42
C HIS A 441 2.00 13.97 -11.32
N GLN A 442 2.06 13.25 -12.44
CA GLN A 442 1.94 11.78 -12.46
C GLN A 442 2.97 11.08 -11.55
N GLY A 443 4.17 11.64 -11.38
CA GLY A 443 5.15 11.10 -10.45
C GLY A 443 4.66 11.06 -8.99
N ASN A 444 3.88 12.05 -8.57
CA ASN A 444 3.25 12.07 -7.24
C ASN A 444 2.13 11.02 -7.15
N ILE A 445 1.35 10.85 -8.21
CA ILE A 445 0.31 9.83 -8.27
C ILE A 445 0.93 8.43 -8.16
N GLU A 446 1.99 8.16 -8.92
CA GLU A 446 2.73 6.90 -8.84
C GLU A 446 3.34 6.69 -7.45
N ALA A 447 3.98 7.71 -6.86
CA ALA A 447 4.54 7.63 -5.51
C ALA A 447 3.49 7.27 -4.44
N ALA A 448 2.30 7.89 -4.50
CA ALA A 448 1.20 7.59 -3.59
C ALA A 448 0.72 6.13 -3.73
N LEU A 449 0.64 5.62 -4.96
CA LEU A 449 0.27 4.22 -5.22
C LEU A 449 1.36 3.24 -4.76
N VAL A 450 2.63 3.54 -5.03
CA VAL A 450 3.78 2.73 -4.58
C VAL A 450 3.79 2.61 -3.06
N ASP A 451 3.66 3.73 -2.35
CA ASP A 451 3.59 3.76 -0.88
C ASP A 451 2.38 2.96 -0.36
N ALA A 452 1.21 3.12 -1.00
CA ALA A 452 0.00 2.37 -0.67
C ALA A 452 0.15 0.85 -0.84
N ILE A 453 0.83 0.40 -1.89
CA ILE A 453 1.13 -1.02 -2.15
C ILE A 453 2.09 -1.56 -1.10
N LYS A 454 3.19 -0.84 -0.84
CA LYS A 454 4.23 -1.22 0.12
C LYS A 454 3.65 -1.34 1.54
N ARG A 455 2.84 -0.37 1.99
CA ARG A 455 2.18 -0.43 3.32
C ARG A 455 1.22 -1.60 3.48
N ARG A 456 0.56 -2.04 2.40
CA ARG A 456 -0.44 -3.13 2.45
C ARG A 456 0.17 -4.52 2.34
N SER A 457 1.28 -4.68 1.64
CA SER A 457 1.78 -5.99 1.23
C SER A 457 3.30 -6.17 1.30
N GLY A 458 4.07 -5.10 1.51
CA GLY A 458 5.52 -5.12 1.41
C GLY A 458 6.05 -5.31 -0.03
N VAL A 459 5.17 -5.39 -1.04
CA VAL A 459 5.58 -5.54 -2.44
C VAL A 459 6.30 -4.28 -2.90
N GLU A 460 7.47 -4.47 -3.49
CA GLU A 460 8.26 -3.42 -4.13
C GLU A 460 8.26 -3.59 -5.65
N ILE A 461 8.57 -2.51 -6.35
CA ILE A 461 8.61 -2.49 -7.81
C ILE A 461 10.01 -2.92 -8.25
N GLU A 462 10.07 -3.94 -9.09
CA GLU A 462 11.33 -4.42 -9.65
C GLU A 462 11.70 -3.60 -10.88
N ARG A 463 12.70 -2.73 -10.73
CA ARG A 463 13.14 -1.76 -11.74
C ARG A 463 14.27 -2.31 -12.58
N GLY A 464 14.38 -1.85 -13.83
CA GLY A 464 15.41 -2.34 -14.76
C GLY A 464 15.24 -3.81 -15.13
N VAL A 465 14.01 -4.31 -15.17
CA VAL A 465 13.71 -5.72 -15.50
C VAL A 465 12.81 -5.76 -16.73
N VAL A 466 13.26 -6.46 -17.77
CA VAL A 466 12.54 -6.59 -19.04
C VAL A 466 12.13 -8.03 -19.29
N PRO A 467 10.88 -8.30 -19.74
CA PRO A 467 10.51 -9.61 -20.24
C PRO A 467 11.19 -9.87 -21.60
N THR A 468 11.54 -11.11 -21.86
CA THR A 468 12.26 -11.55 -23.06
C THR A 468 11.56 -12.68 -23.80
N CYS A 469 10.86 -13.56 -23.07
CA CYS A 469 10.03 -14.61 -23.63
C CYS A 469 8.78 -14.82 -22.77
N ILE A 470 7.66 -15.19 -23.40
CA ILE A 470 6.44 -15.64 -22.72
C ILE A 470 5.99 -16.94 -23.37
N THR A 471 5.80 -17.97 -22.56
CA THR A 471 5.34 -19.29 -23.00
C THR A 471 4.10 -19.67 -22.21
N VAL A 472 3.10 -20.23 -22.90
CA VAL A 472 1.85 -20.67 -22.31
C VAL A 472 1.74 -22.18 -22.45
N ASP A 473 1.59 -22.88 -21.33
CA ASP A 473 1.27 -24.30 -21.29
C ASP A 473 -0.23 -24.50 -21.52
N GLU A 474 -0.57 -24.78 -22.77
CA GLU A 474 -1.95 -24.99 -23.22
C GLU A 474 -2.66 -26.14 -22.50
N THR A 475 -1.92 -27.11 -21.95
CA THR A 475 -2.52 -28.23 -21.21
C THR A 475 -3.02 -27.83 -19.83
N LYS A 476 -2.48 -26.75 -19.27
CA LYS A 476 -2.81 -26.23 -17.94
C LYS A 476 -3.68 -24.97 -17.98
N ILE A 477 -4.01 -24.47 -19.17
CA ILE A 477 -4.63 -23.16 -19.32
C ILE A 477 -6.02 -23.06 -18.67
N HIS A 478 -6.71 -24.18 -18.46
CA HIS A 478 -8.01 -24.22 -17.77
C HIS A 478 -7.91 -24.44 -16.25
N ASP A 479 -6.73 -24.81 -15.72
CA ASP A 479 -6.50 -24.92 -14.28
C ASP A 479 -6.05 -23.56 -13.72
N HIS A 480 -6.98 -22.84 -13.08
CA HIS A 480 -6.73 -21.52 -12.50
C HIS A 480 -5.80 -21.54 -11.27
N ALA A 481 -5.46 -22.73 -10.75
CA ALA A 481 -4.45 -22.91 -9.71
C ALA A 481 -3.06 -23.24 -10.27
N ALA A 482 -2.93 -23.63 -11.54
CA ALA A 482 -1.66 -23.95 -12.17
C ALA A 482 -0.90 -22.69 -12.62
N HIS A 483 0.42 -22.73 -12.51
CA HIS A 483 1.31 -21.73 -13.11
C HIS A 483 1.47 -22.06 -14.61
N ALA A 484 0.42 -21.81 -15.38
CA ALA A 484 0.34 -22.16 -16.80
C ALA A 484 1.18 -21.23 -17.70
N ILE A 485 1.70 -20.13 -17.17
CA ILE A 485 2.48 -19.16 -17.94
C ILE A 485 3.90 -19.13 -17.40
N THR A 486 4.87 -19.12 -18.30
CA THR A 486 6.29 -18.93 -17.97
C THR A 486 6.79 -17.67 -18.68
N VAL A 487 7.41 -16.76 -17.94
CA VAL A 487 7.97 -15.52 -18.46
C VAL A 487 9.45 -15.46 -18.13
N ASP A 488 10.28 -15.42 -19.17
CA ASP A 488 11.72 -15.20 -19.02
C ASP A 488 11.97 -13.71 -18.91
N VAL A 489 12.60 -13.28 -17.82
CA VAL A 489 12.98 -11.89 -17.59
C VAL A 489 14.49 -11.73 -17.57
N ARG A 490 14.95 -10.54 -17.94
CA ARG A 490 16.35 -10.15 -17.90
C ARG A 490 16.48 -8.82 -17.17
N ARG A 491 17.44 -8.75 -16.25
CA ARG A 491 17.86 -7.49 -15.65
C ARG A 491 18.73 -6.75 -16.66
N VAL A 492 18.36 -5.52 -16.99
CA VAL A 492 19.10 -4.71 -17.97
C VAL A 492 20.53 -4.48 -17.49
N LYS A 493 21.46 -4.28 -18.43
CA LYS A 493 22.81 -3.84 -18.05
C LYS A 493 22.78 -2.36 -17.63
N ARG A 494 23.79 -1.91 -16.88
CA ARG A 494 23.83 -0.52 -16.38
C ARG A 494 23.81 0.53 -17.49
N ASP A 495 24.43 0.23 -18.64
CA ASP A 495 24.46 1.05 -19.84
C ASP A 495 23.17 0.99 -20.67
N GLU A 496 22.32 -0.02 -20.43
CA GLU A 496 21.01 -0.19 -21.06
C GLU A 496 19.87 0.46 -20.24
N LEU A 497 20.12 0.87 -19.00
CA LEU A 497 19.10 1.39 -18.10
C LEU A 497 18.50 2.70 -18.63
N GLY A 498 17.25 2.64 -19.06
CA GLY A 498 16.51 3.80 -19.52
C GLY A 498 16.29 4.82 -18.41
N THR A 499 16.54 6.09 -18.70
CA THR A 499 16.23 7.22 -17.83
C THR A 499 15.17 8.12 -18.46
N TRP A 500 14.45 8.87 -17.64
CA TRP A 500 13.49 9.86 -18.13
C TRP A 500 14.23 11.03 -18.76
N ALA A 501 13.75 11.49 -19.93
CA ALA A 501 14.26 12.70 -20.55
C ALA A 501 13.87 13.91 -19.68
N VAL A 502 14.87 14.52 -19.04
CA VAL A 502 14.70 15.76 -18.26
C VAL A 502 15.06 16.94 -19.17
N ASN A 503 14.09 17.79 -19.44
CA ASN A 503 14.25 18.98 -20.29
C ASN A 503 13.80 20.27 -19.59
N ALA A 504 13.82 20.26 -18.26
CA ALA A 504 13.53 21.40 -17.42
C ALA A 504 14.57 22.51 -17.60
N HIS A 505 14.13 23.77 -17.59
CA HIS A 505 15.01 24.92 -17.75
C HIS A 505 14.38 26.22 -17.22
N SER A 506 15.23 27.16 -16.81
CA SER A 506 14.85 28.52 -16.45
C SER A 506 15.32 29.53 -17.50
N VAL A 507 14.51 30.56 -17.75
CA VAL A 507 14.83 31.68 -18.65
C VAL A 507 15.44 32.81 -17.81
N GLN A 508 16.68 33.17 -18.12
CA GLN A 508 17.43 34.22 -17.43
C GLN A 508 17.02 35.61 -17.94
N LYS A 509 17.37 36.66 -17.19
CA LYS A 509 17.02 38.06 -17.54
C LYS A 509 17.60 38.54 -18.87
N ASP A 510 18.72 37.96 -19.31
CA ASP A 510 19.37 38.25 -20.59
C ASP A 510 18.80 37.42 -21.76
N GLY A 511 17.78 36.58 -21.50
CA GLY A 511 17.16 35.70 -22.48
C GLY A 511 17.87 34.35 -22.67
N SER A 512 18.99 34.10 -21.98
CA SER A 512 19.66 32.80 -21.99
C SER A 512 18.87 31.75 -21.18
N THR A 513 19.10 30.46 -21.45
CA THR A 513 18.44 29.36 -20.75
C THR A 513 19.43 28.60 -19.89
N LYS A 514 19.04 28.31 -18.64
CA LYS A 514 19.79 27.46 -17.72
C LYS A 514 19.06 26.14 -17.54
N THR A 515 19.75 25.02 -17.73
CA THR A 515 19.21 23.68 -17.48
C THR A 515 18.90 23.50 -16.00
N GLU A 516 17.73 22.92 -15.70
CA GLU A 516 17.27 22.65 -14.33
C GLU A 516 16.99 21.15 -14.16
N ARG A 517 16.90 20.69 -12.92
CA ARG A 517 16.60 19.28 -12.58
C ARG A 517 15.13 18.90 -12.79
N GLY A 518 14.22 19.88 -12.79
CA GLY A 518 12.77 19.62 -12.77
C GLY A 518 12.26 19.26 -11.37
N HIS A 519 10.95 19.33 -11.17
CA HIS A 519 10.31 18.88 -9.94
C HIS A 519 10.14 17.35 -9.94
N VAL A 520 11.19 16.64 -9.52
CA VAL A 520 11.24 15.18 -9.57
C VAL A 520 10.84 14.49 -8.27
N GLU A 521 10.94 15.18 -7.14
CA GLU A 521 10.60 14.66 -5.81
C GLU A 521 9.10 14.81 -5.52
N ALA A 522 8.49 13.75 -4.99
CA ALA A 522 7.10 13.69 -4.60
C ALA A 522 6.94 14.09 -3.14
N ASP A 523 6.32 15.25 -2.93
CA ASP A 523 5.98 15.82 -1.62
C ASP A 523 4.74 15.17 -0.98
N VAL A 524 4.16 14.16 -1.62
CA VAL A 524 2.97 13.42 -1.15
C VAL A 524 3.31 12.26 -0.21
N VAL A 525 4.59 11.87 -0.09
CA VAL A 525 5.04 10.75 0.76
C VAL A 525 6.31 11.12 1.54
N VAL A 526 6.48 10.53 2.72
CA VAL A 526 7.53 10.91 3.68
C VAL A 526 8.94 10.47 3.23
N ASN A 527 9.06 9.48 2.32
CA ASN A 527 10.33 8.86 1.91
C ASN A 527 10.40 8.56 0.40
N ASP A 528 10.09 9.54 -0.45
CA ASP A 528 10.06 9.36 -1.91
C ASP A 528 11.43 9.11 -2.57
N GLY A 529 12.52 9.55 -1.92
CA GLY A 529 13.83 9.71 -2.57
C GLY A 529 14.43 8.45 -3.23
N SER A 530 14.08 7.24 -2.77
CA SER A 530 14.66 5.99 -3.28
C SER A 530 14.21 5.61 -4.70
N ASP A 531 12.97 5.91 -5.10
CA ASP A 531 12.44 5.57 -6.44
C ASP A 531 12.65 6.72 -7.46
N THR A 532 13.39 7.76 -7.08
CA THR A 532 13.80 8.87 -7.99
C THR A 532 15.21 8.70 -8.55
N VAL A 533 15.98 7.75 -8.01
CA VAL A 533 17.34 7.42 -8.44
C VAL A 533 17.28 6.14 -9.28
N PRO A 534 17.83 6.11 -10.51
CA PRO A 534 17.79 4.91 -11.34
C PRO A 534 18.43 3.70 -10.66
N ILE A 535 17.63 2.65 -10.46
CA ILE A 535 18.06 1.37 -9.87
C ILE A 535 17.80 0.20 -10.82
N ILE A 536 18.56 -0.88 -10.64
CA ILE A 536 18.32 -2.19 -11.25
C ILE A 536 18.10 -3.16 -10.10
N SER A 537 16.93 -3.81 -10.06
CA SER A 537 16.59 -4.79 -9.04
C SER A 537 17.32 -6.11 -9.31
N GLY A 538 18.25 -6.47 -8.41
CA GLY A 538 19.13 -7.62 -8.55
C GLY A 538 20.38 -7.33 -9.40
N GLU A 539 21.14 -8.37 -9.74
CA GLU A 539 22.39 -8.22 -10.49
C GLU A 539 22.13 -7.91 -11.98
N PRO A 540 22.66 -6.79 -12.51
CA PRO A 540 22.53 -6.42 -13.91
C PRO A 540 23.01 -7.52 -14.88
N GLY A 541 22.25 -7.75 -15.95
CA GLY A 541 22.57 -8.74 -16.97
C GLY A 541 22.12 -10.17 -16.67
N THR A 542 21.69 -10.48 -15.45
CA THR A 542 21.19 -11.82 -15.10
C THR A 542 19.78 -12.07 -15.65
N THR A 543 19.44 -13.34 -15.84
CA THR A 543 18.15 -13.81 -16.36
C THR A 543 17.44 -14.68 -15.33
N GLU A 544 16.12 -14.67 -15.33
CA GLU A 544 15.28 -15.47 -14.43
C GLU A 544 14.05 -15.97 -15.19
N MET A 545 13.64 -17.20 -14.89
CA MET A 545 12.39 -17.78 -15.40
C MET A 545 11.28 -17.67 -14.34
N ILE A 546 10.21 -16.94 -14.63
CA ILE A 546 9.10 -16.74 -13.69
C ILE A 546 7.91 -17.59 -14.13
N HIS A 547 7.53 -18.56 -13.31
CA HIS A 547 6.28 -19.30 -13.46
C HIS A 547 5.15 -18.53 -12.77
N THR A 548 4.09 -18.21 -13.52
CA THR A 548 2.96 -17.42 -13.05
C THR A 548 1.62 -18.03 -13.44
N LYS A 549 0.58 -17.84 -12.61
CA LYS A 549 -0.79 -18.25 -12.95
C LYS A 549 -1.42 -17.26 -13.91
N TYR A 550 -1.14 -15.96 -13.72
CA TYR A 550 -1.66 -14.87 -14.55
C TYR A 550 -0.59 -13.84 -14.89
N VAL A 551 -0.77 -13.16 -16.03
CA VAL A 551 0.03 -11.99 -16.42
C VAL A 551 -0.90 -10.80 -16.65
N ILE A 552 -0.49 -9.62 -16.18
CA ILE A 552 -1.11 -8.34 -16.53
C ILE A 552 -0.07 -7.51 -17.28
N GLY A 553 -0.26 -7.32 -18.59
CA GLY A 553 0.51 -6.41 -19.41
C GLY A 553 0.00 -4.98 -19.29
N ALA A 554 0.73 -4.16 -18.56
CA ALA A 554 0.53 -2.73 -18.36
C ALA A 554 1.73 -1.93 -18.92
N ASP A 555 2.34 -2.44 -19.99
CA ASP A 555 3.62 -2.04 -20.58
C ASP A 555 3.49 -1.00 -21.71
N GLY A 556 2.38 -0.25 -21.68
CA GLY A 556 2.19 0.99 -22.45
C GLY A 556 1.93 0.83 -23.95
N ALA A 557 1.95 1.94 -24.68
CA ALA A 557 1.57 2.02 -26.11
C ALA A 557 2.33 1.04 -27.01
N HIS A 558 3.58 0.77 -26.66
CA HIS A 558 4.46 -0.20 -27.34
C HIS A 558 4.53 -1.53 -26.60
N SER A 559 3.43 -1.95 -25.98
CA SER A 559 3.31 -3.21 -25.25
C SER A 559 3.99 -4.36 -25.98
N TRP A 560 4.98 -4.94 -25.30
CA TRP A 560 5.63 -6.17 -25.67
C TRP A 560 4.67 -7.34 -25.50
N VAL A 561 3.92 -7.40 -24.40
CA VAL A 561 2.96 -8.48 -24.12
C VAL A 561 1.92 -8.59 -25.24
N ARG A 562 1.31 -7.47 -25.65
CA ARG A 562 0.34 -7.43 -26.76
C ARG A 562 0.92 -8.01 -28.05
N ARG A 563 2.17 -7.65 -28.39
CA ARG A 563 2.83 -8.15 -29.61
C ARG A 563 3.13 -9.64 -29.54
N GLN A 564 3.50 -10.17 -28.38
CA GLN A 564 3.74 -11.62 -28.22
C GLN A 564 2.46 -12.43 -28.42
N LEU A 565 1.31 -11.87 -28.06
CA LEU A 565 0.00 -12.50 -28.27
C LEU A 565 -0.53 -12.32 -29.70
N GLY A 566 0.12 -11.51 -30.53
CA GLY A 566 -0.32 -11.24 -31.91
C GLY A 566 -1.55 -10.34 -32.02
N PHE A 567 -1.91 -9.61 -30.96
CA PHE A 567 -3.04 -8.69 -30.96
C PHE A 567 -2.73 -7.39 -31.72
N ASN A 568 -3.70 -6.90 -32.48
CA ASN A 568 -3.55 -5.75 -33.36
C ASN A 568 -4.15 -4.50 -32.74
N MET A 569 -3.53 -3.35 -33.01
CA MET A 569 -4.08 -2.05 -32.66
C MET A 569 -4.81 -1.49 -33.88
N GLU A 570 -6.14 -1.54 -33.85
CA GLU A 570 -7.04 -1.01 -34.87
C GLU A 570 -7.25 0.50 -34.69
N GLY A 571 -7.22 1.27 -35.78
CA GLY A 571 -7.50 2.71 -35.75
C GLY A 571 -6.64 3.52 -36.72
N ALA A 572 -6.74 4.84 -36.63
CA ALA A 572 -6.10 5.78 -37.55
C ALA A 572 -4.92 6.51 -36.89
N SER A 573 -3.99 6.99 -37.72
CA SER A 573 -2.93 7.91 -37.29
C SER A 573 -3.13 9.23 -38.02
N HIS A 574 -3.15 10.34 -37.28
CA HIS A 574 -3.26 11.67 -37.83
C HIS A 574 -1.91 12.38 -37.76
N ASN A 575 -1.59 13.16 -38.79
CA ASN A 575 -0.30 13.85 -38.88
C ASN A 575 -0.20 15.09 -37.97
N ALA A 576 -1.32 15.53 -37.38
CA ALA A 576 -1.35 16.71 -36.53
C ALA A 576 -0.44 16.57 -35.29
N GLN A 577 0.55 17.46 -35.19
CA GLN A 577 1.47 17.53 -34.06
C GLN A 577 0.99 18.53 -33.00
N TRP A 578 1.06 18.11 -31.75
CA TRP A 578 0.73 18.94 -30.59
C TRP A 578 1.92 19.02 -29.66
N GLY A 579 2.31 20.25 -29.30
CA GLY A 579 3.26 20.47 -28.23
C GLY A 579 2.57 20.46 -26.88
N VAL A 580 3.22 19.91 -25.88
CA VAL A 580 2.75 19.95 -24.49
C VAL A 580 3.88 20.47 -23.63
N ILE A 581 3.60 21.48 -22.82
CA ILE A 581 4.62 22.19 -22.04
C ILE A 581 4.07 22.61 -20.68
N ASP A 582 4.84 22.34 -19.62
CA ASP A 582 4.56 22.69 -18.24
C ASP A 582 5.43 23.87 -17.83
N VAL A 583 4.81 25.03 -17.64
CA VAL A 583 5.53 26.30 -17.48
C VAL A 583 4.95 27.18 -16.38
N VAL A 584 5.82 27.99 -15.77
CA VAL A 584 5.41 29.16 -14.99
C VAL A 584 5.23 30.33 -15.96
N LEU A 585 3.96 30.68 -16.20
CA LEU A 585 3.59 31.72 -17.16
C LEU A 585 3.74 33.13 -16.59
N ILE A 586 4.16 34.05 -17.45
CA ILE A 586 4.09 35.50 -17.26
C ILE A 586 3.12 36.04 -18.30
N THR A 587 1.96 36.49 -17.87
CA THR A 587 0.83 36.79 -18.76
C THR A 587 -0.22 37.67 -18.10
N ASP A 588 -0.94 38.43 -18.91
CA ASP A 588 -2.12 39.22 -18.52
C ASP A 588 -3.45 38.55 -18.93
N PHE A 589 -3.41 37.31 -19.43
CA PHE A 589 -4.62 36.55 -19.73
C PHE A 589 -5.36 36.15 -18.44
N PRO A 590 -6.65 36.47 -18.29
CA PRO A 590 -7.33 36.46 -16.99
C PRO A 590 -7.72 35.06 -16.47
N ASP A 591 -7.66 34.01 -17.29
CA ASP A 591 -8.25 32.71 -16.98
C ASP A 591 -7.25 31.55 -16.84
N PHE A 592 -5.94 31.78 -16.77
CA PHE A 592 -4.95 30.67 -16.68
C PHE A 592 -5.02 29.80 -15.41
N LYS A 593 -5.77 30.22 -14.40
CA LYS A 593 -6.12 29.38 -13.22
C LYS A 593 -7.39 28.55 -13.43
N LYS A 594 -7.98 28.55 -14.63
CA LYS A 594 -9.13 27.74 -15.06
C LYS A 594 -8.68 26.80 -16.17
N HIS A 595 -9.38 25.69 -16.33
CA HIS A 595 -9.22 24.88 -17.54
C HIS A 595 -9.79 25.68 -18.73
N CYS A 596 -8.98 25.95 -19.76
CA CYS A 596 -9.38 26.78 -20.89
C CYS A 596 -9.21 26.07 -22.22
N THR A 597 -10.20 26.21 -23.09
CA THR A 597 -10.07 25.94 -24.52
C THR A 597 -10.02 27.27 -25.25
N ILE A 598 -8.91 27.54 -25.93
CA ILE A 598 -8.65 28.81 -26.60
C ILE A 598 -8.52 28.54 -28.09
N LEU A 599 -9.42 29.14 -28.86
CA LEU A 599 -9.45 29.06 -30.31
C LEU A 599 -9.09 30.41 -30.91
N SER A 600 -8.22 30.40 -31.93
CA SER A 600 -8.01 31.57 -32.78
C SER A 600 -7.72 31.15 -34.22
N PRO A 601 -7.70 32.09 -35.18
CA PRO A 601 -7.29 31.80 -36.56
C PRO A 601 -5.86 31.22 -36.67
N HIS A 602 -5.02 31.42 -35.65
CA HIS A 602 -3.61 31.00 -35.65
C HIS A 602 -3.38 29.60 -35.07
N GLY A 603 -4.38 29.01 -34.41
CA GLY A 603 -4.23 27.71 -33.78
C GLY A 603 -5.08 27.58 -32.51
N THR A 604 -4.92 26.45 -31.84
CA THR A 604 -5.65 26.11 -30.62
C THR A 604 -4.69 25.89 -29.47
N VAL A 605 -5.04 26.43 -28.30
CA VAL A 605 -4.37 26.15 -27.04
C VAL A 605 -5.38 25.55 -26.07
N LEU A 606 -5.05 24.43 -25.44
CA LEU A 606 -5.72 23.97 -24.22
C LEU A 606 -4.80 24.30 -23.05
N SER A 607 -5.36 24.90 -22.01
CA SER A 607 -4.61 25.28 -20.82
C SER A 607 -5.19 24.61 -19.59
N VAL A 608 -4.35 23.92 -18.82
CA VAL A 608 -4.75 23.25 -17.58
C VAL A 608 -3.91 23.78 -16.43
N PRO A 609 -4.52 24.31 -15.35
CA PRO A 609 -3.75 24.75 -14.18
C PRO A 609 -3.10 23.55 -13.48
N ARG A 610 -1.91 23.77 -12.95
CA ARG A 610 -1.11 22.77 -12.23
C ARG A 610 -0.61 23.31 -10.88
N GLU A 611 -0.07 22.40 -10.08
CA GLU A 611 0.55 22.68 -8.79
C GLU A 611 1.75 23.63 -8.93
N LYS A 612 2.19 24.23 -7.81
CA LYS A 612 3.42 25.07 -7.77
C LYS A 612 3.42 26.23 -8.79
N ASN A 613 2.25 26.77 -9.10
CA ASN A 613 2.03 27.80 -10.12
C ASN A 613 2.38 27.41 -11.56
N LEU A 614 2.57 26.12 -11.85
CA LEU A 614 2.68 25.63 -13.21
C LEU A 614 1.33 25.74 -13.93
N THR A 615 1.40 25.84 -15.25
CA THR A 615 0.29 25.66 -16.17
C THR A 615 0.76 24.75 -17.29
N ARG A 616 -0.02 23.70 -17.58
CA ARG A 616 0.20 22.85 -18.75
C ARG A 616 -0.50 23.46 -19.94
N LEU A 617 0.24 23.69 -21.02
CA LEU A 617 -0.29 24.13 -22.31
C LEU A 617 -0.19 23.00 -23.33
N TYR A 618 -1.32 22.66 -23.95
CA TYR A 618 -1.38 21.89 -25.18
C TYR A 618 -1.47 22.87 -26.35
N VAL A 619 -0.43 22.96 -27.16
CA VAL A 619 -0.29 23.94 -28.23
C VAL A 619 -0.35 23.23 -29.58
N GLN A 620 -1.29 23.63 -30.43
CA GLN A 620 -1.29 23.20 -31.83
C GLN A 620 -0.10 23.83 -32.57
N LEU A 621 0.78 23.01 -33.15
CA LEU A 621 1.96 23.52 -33.85
C LEU A 621 1.66 23.83 -35.34
N PRO A 622 2.20 24.94 -35.89
CA PRO A 622 2.07 25.29 -37.31
C PRO A 622 2.68 24.22 -38.22
N GLY A 623 2.10 24.00 -39.41
CA GLY A 623 2.64 23.03 -40.38
C GLY A 623 2.34 21.57 -40.03
N SER A 624 1.33 21.31 -39.19
CA SER A 624 0.91 19.96 -38.78
C SER A 624 0.53 19.00 -39.93
N ASP A 625 0.39 19.51 -41.16
CA ASP A 625 0.09 18.77 -42.40
C ASP A 625 1.24 18.83 -43.43
N GLN A 626 2.36 19.47 -43.13
CA GLN A 626 3.51 19.62 -44.04
C GLN A 626 4.77 19.12 -43.35
N ASP A 627 5.65 18.43 -44.09
CA ASP A 627 6.94 17.89 -43.63
C ASP A 627 7.92 18.99 -43.17
N ALA A 628 7.59 19.68 -42.08
CA ALA A 628 8.45 20.66 -41.45
C ALA A 628 9.60 19.93 -40.73
N THR A 629 10.83 20.40 -40.93
CA THR A 629 12.01 19.91 -40.20
C THR A 629 11.77 20.03 -38.69
N PRO A 630 11.95 18.95 -37.91
CA PRO A 630 11.73 18.99 -36.47
C PRO A 630 12.70 19.99 -35.83
N VAL A 631 12.16 20.99 -35.11
CA VAL A 631 12.96 21.79 -34.17
C VAL A 631 13.48 20.84 -33.09
N LYS A 632 14.76 20.97 -32.72
CA LYS A 632 15.42 20.07 -31.76
C LYS A 632 15.81 20.80 -30.49
N GLY A 633 15.86 20.07 -29.37
CA GLY A 633 16.30 20.61 -28.09
C GLY A 633 15.38 21.72 -27.57
N ILE A 634 15.95 22.65 -26.80
CA ILE A 634 15.22 23.70 -26.07
C ILE A 634 14.45 24.67 -26.99
N ASP A 635 14.87 24.80 -28.25
CA ASP A 635 14.20 25.67 -29.22
C ASP A 635 12.79 25.17 -29.57
N THR A 636 12.51 23.88 -29.32
CA THR A 636 11.18 23.31 -29.44
C THR A 636 10.20 23.94 -28.44
N ALA A 637 10.64 24.16 -27.19
CA ALA A 637 9.84 24.82 -26.16
C ALA A 637 9.60 26.30 -26.50
N LYS A 638 10.62 27.00 -27.01
CA LYS A 638 10.46 28.38 -27.50
C LYS A 638 9.44 28.45 -28.62
N HIS A 639 9.51 27.55 -29.59
CA HIS A 639 8.57 27.50 -30.71
C HIS A 639 7.11 27.22 -30.26
N MET A 640 6.91 26.35 -29.27
CA MET A 640 5.60 26.14 -28.64
C MET A 640 5.07 27.44 -28.02
N MET A 641 5.91 28.15 -27.27
CA MET A 641 5.50 29.38 -26.58
C MET A 641 5.26 30.54 -27.55
N GLU A 642 6.03 30.67 -28.62
CA GLU A 642 5.77 31.63 -29.71
C GLU A 642 4.44 31.34 -30.41
N SER A 643 4.13 30.07 -30.65
CA SER A 643 2.86 29.65 -31.25
C SER A 643 1.69 29.94 -30.31
N ALA A 644 1.83 29.63 -29.01
CA ALA A 644 0.83 29.96 -28.01
C ALA A 644 0.61 31.48 -27.89
N ALA A 645 1.68 32.29 -27.90
CA ALA A 645 1.57 33.75 -27.83
C ALA A 645 0.82 34.34 -29.04
N LYS A 646 1.04 33.80 -30.25
CA LYS A 646 0.26 34.17 -31.45
C LYS A 646 -1.22 33.80 -31.31
N ILE A 647 -1.51 32.64 -30.72
CA ILE A 647 -2.89 32.18 -30.52
C ILE A 647 -3.63 33.06 -29.51
N LEU A 648 -2.94 33.51 -28.46
CA LEU A 648 -3.51 34.29 -27.35
C LEU A 648 -3.51 35.81 -27.56
N ALA A 649 -2.99 36.34 -28.67
CA ALA A 649 -2.99 37.78 -28.93
C ALA A 649 -4.42 38.38 -28.78
N PRO A 650 -4.58 39.56 -28.15
CA PRO A 650 -3.56 40.53 -27.78
C PRO A 650 -2.93 40.32 -26.38
N TYR A 651 -3.26 39.25 -25.67
CA TYR A 651 -2.69 38.98 -24.34
C TYR A 651 -1.21 38.65 -24.43
N LYS A 652 -0.43 39.17 -23.48
CA LYS A 652 0.99 38.88 -23.36
C LYS A 652 1.18 37.47 -22.84
N LEU A 653 2.12 36.72 -23.42
CA LEU A 653 2.44 35.37 -22.96
C LEU A 653 3.95 35.14 -23.07
N SER A 654 4.60 34.89 -21.94
CA SER A 654 5.95 34.37 -21.84
C SER A 654 6.06 33.42 -20.65
N TYR A 655 7.24 32.87 -20.39
CA TYR A 655 7.49 31.97 -19.26
C TYR A 655 8.84 32.27 -18.62
N SER A 656 8.94 32.07 -17.31
CA SER A 656 10.20 32.17 -16.56
C SER A 656 10.87 30.81 -16.33
N TYR A 657 10.07 29.75 -16.31
CA TYR A 657 10.50 28.39 -16.01
C TYR A 657 9.66 27.39 -16.78
N CYS A 658 10.31 26.37 -17.32
CA CYS A 658 9.71 25.21 -17.95
C CYS A 658 10.14 23.98 -17.15
N ASP A 659 9.17 23.24 -16.63
CA ASP A 659 9.43 22.02 -15.87
C ASP A 659 9.61 20.80 -16.79
N TRP A 660 8.80 20.76 -17.86
CA TRP A 660 8.81 19.66 -18.81
C TRP A 660 8.12 20.04 -20.12
N TRP A 661 8.53 19.41 -21.23
CA TRP A 661 7.80 19.51 -22.49
C TRP A 661 7.93 18.26 -23.37
N THR A 662 7.02 18.06 -24.30
CA THR A 662 7.13 17.04 -25.35
C THR A 662 6.31 17.39 -26.59
N VAL A 663 6.49 16.63 -27.67
CA VAL A 663 5.69 16.72 -28.89
C VAL A 663 4.99 15.38 -29.12
N TYR A 664 3.66 15.42 -29.15
CA TYR A 664 2.84 14.25 -29.45
C TYR A 664 2.45 14.22 -30.92
N LYS A 665 2.53 13.02 -31.52
CA LYS A 665 1.84 12.68 -32.77
C LYS A 665 0.54 11.98 -32.41
N VAL A 666 -0.54 12.37 -33.07
CA VAL A 666 -1.88 11.88 -32.77
C VAL A 666 -2.10 10.49 -33.39
N GLY A 667 -2.42 9.49 -32.57
CA GLY A 667 -2.93 8.21 -33.02
C GLY A 667 -4.04 7.74 -32.10
N GLN A 668 -5.21 7.43 -32.68
CA GLN A 668 -6.33 6.82 -32.00
C GLN A 668 -6.39 5.37 -32.37
N ARG A 669 -6.16 4.49 -31.39
CA ARG A 669 -6.12 3.05 -31.63
C ARG A 669 -6.69 2.30 -30.44
N VAL A 670 -7.31 1.17 -30.72
CA VAL A 670 -7.79 0.21 -29.73
C VAL A 670 -7.38 -1.20 -30.15
N SER A 671 -7.09 -2.07 -29.20
CA SER A 671 -6.73 -3.45 -29.46
C SER A 671 -7.95 -4.27 -29.86
N ASP A 672 -7.77 -5.21 -30.78
CA ASP A 672 -8.78 -6.20 -31.15
C ASP A 672 -9.17 -7.08 -29.94
N HIS A 673 -8.21 -7.39 -29.08
CA HIS A 673 -8.40 -8.15 -27.83
C HIS A 673 -7.69 -7.51 -26.62
N PHE A 674 -8.25 -7.73 -25.43
CA PHE A 674 -7.79 -7.25 -24.13
C PHE A 674 -7.34 -8.41 -23.22
N GLU A 675 -7.76 -9.65 -23.53
CA GLU A 675 -7.38 -10.83 -22.78
C GLU A 675 -7.03 -12.02 -23.69
N TYR A 676 -6.17 -12.92 -23.19
CA TYR A 676 -5.90 -14.21 -23.79
C TYR A 676 -6.22 -15.34 -22.80
N LYS A 677 -7.23 -16.14 -23.15
CA LYS A 677 -7.66 -17.37 -22.44
C LYS A 677 -7.90 -17.17 -20.94
N GLN A 678 -8.37 -15.98 -20.54
CA GLN A 678 -8.63 -15.57 -19.16
C GLN A 678 -7.40 -15.72 -18.25
N ARG A 679 -6.20 -15.57 -18.82
CA ARG A 679 -4.91 -15.87 -18.20
C ARG A 679 -3.90 -14.75 -18.34
N ILE A 680 -3.88 -14.10 -19.51
CA ILE A 680 -3.06 -12.93 -19.77
C ILE A 680 -4.00 -11.78 -20.09
N PHE A 681 -3.88 -10.67 -19.37
CA PHE A 681 -4.73 -9.49 -19.55
C PHE A 681 -3.85 -8.29 -19.93
N LEU A 682 -4.40 -7.36 -20.71
CA LEU A 682 -3.73 -6.14 -21.12
C LEU A 682 -4.60 -4.94 -20.74
N GLY A 683 -4.01 -3.89 -20.19
CA GLY A 683 -4.75 -2.70 -19.75
C GLY A 683 -4.05 -1.38 -20.06
N GLY A 684 -4.82 -0.29 -20.09
CA GLY A 684 -4.34 1.06 -20.38
C GLY A 684 -3.77 1.22 -21.78
N ASP A 685 -2.68 1.97 -21.91
CA ASP A 685 -2.04 2.25 -23.20
C ASP A 685 -1.63 0.98 -23.98
N ALA A 686 -1.52 -0.18 -23.30
CA ALA A 686 -1.30 -1.47 -23.96
C ALA A 686 -2.47 -1.88 -24.87
N VAL A 687 -3.68 -1.38 -24.66
CA VAL A 687 -4.89 -1.75 -25.41
C VAL A 687 -5.66 -0.57 -25.99
N HIS A 688 -5.43 0.66 -25.56
CA HIS A 688 -6.00 1.84 -26.21
C HIS A 688 -5.08 3.04 -26.10
N THR A 689 -4.94 3.78 -27.20
CA THR A 689 -4.16 5.03 -27.25
C THR A 689 -4.99 6.10 -27.93
N HIS A 690 -5.02 7.30 -27.39
CA HIS A 690 -5.83 8.40 -27.91
C HIS A 690 -5.15 9.76 -27.68
N THR A 691 -5.75 10.86 -28.13
CA THR A 691 -5.13 12.17 -27.92
C THR A 691 -5.19 12.56 -26.44
N PRO A 692 -4.24 13.38 -25.94
CA PRO A 692 -4.29 13.86 -24.56
C PRO A 692 -5.36 14.95 -24.35
N LYS A 693 -6.08 15.38 -25.39
CA LYS A 693 -6.99 16.53 -25.37
C LYS A 693 -8.16 16.39 -24.39
N GLY A 694 -8.63 15.16 -24.17
CA GLY A 694 -9.69 14.84 -23.20
C GLY A 694 -9.19 14.53 -21.79
N GLY A 695 -7.87 14.48 -21.55
CA GLY A 695 -7.29 14.09 -20.27
C GLY A 695 -7.68 12.67 -19.80
N GLN A 696 -8.08 11.78 -20.71
CA GLN A 696 -8.67 10.48 -20.36
C GLN A 696 -7.66 9.36 -20.11
N GLY A 697 -6.42 9.49 -20.59
CA GLY A 697 -5.50 8.35 -20.75
C GLY A 697 -5.28 7.60 -19.46
N MET A 698 -4.71 8.28 -18.47
CA MET A 698 -4.48 7.70 -17.15
C MET A 698 -5.79 7.28 -16.44
N ASN A 699 -6.86 8.05 -16.59
CA ASN A 699 -8.15 7.79 -15.93
C ASN A 699 -8.79 6.48 -16.39
N VAL A 700 -8.94 6.30 -17.71
CA VAL A 700 -9.50 5.07 -18.28
C VAL A 700 -8.56 3.89 -18.05
N SER A 701 -7.24 4.12 -18.18
CA SER A 701 -6.20 3.12 -17.94
C SER A 701 -6.21 2.56 -16.51
N MET A 702 -6.42 3.40 -15.49
CA MET A 702 -6.57 2.95 -14.11
C MET A 702 -7.90 2.24 -13.91
N GLN A 703 -8.98 2.67 -14.57
CA GLN A 703 -10.27 1.99 -14.48
C GLN A 703 -10.26 0.58 -15.07
N ASP A 704 -9.44 0.32 -16.09
CA ASP A 704 -9.24 -1.04 -16.61
C ASP A 704 -8.67 -1.95 -15.52
N ALA A 705 -7.60 -1.52 -14.85
CA ALA A 705 -7.03 -2.23 -13.72
C ALA A 705 -7.99 -2.32 -12.53
N TYR A 706 -8.78 -1.27 -12.29
CA TYR A 706 -9.78 -1.24 -11.23
C TYR A 706 -10.87 -2.29 -11.44
N ASN A 707 -11.32 -2.46 -12.69
CA ASN A 707 -12.31 -3.47 -13.09
C ASN A 707 -11.74 -4.90 -13.04
N LEU A 708 -10.51 -5.12 -13.51
CA LEU A 708 -9.90 -6.44 -13.53
C LEU A 708 -9.49 -6.94 -12.14
N GLY A 709 -8.96 -6.04 -11.30
CA GLY A 709 -8.26 -6.41 -10.07
C GLY A 709 -9.11 -7.20 -9.08
N TRP A 710 -10.37 -6.78 -8.86
CA TRP A 710 -11.27 -7.50 -7.95
C TRP A 710 -11.74 -8.85 -8.51
N LYS A 711 -11.91 -8.95 -9.83
CA LYS A 711 -12.28 -10.21 -10.51
C LYS A 711 -11.15 -11.23 -10.33
N LEU A 712 -9.93 -10.81 -10.64
CA LEU A 712 -8.75 -11.67 -10.52
C LEU A 712 -8.45 -12.03 -9.06
N GLY A 713 -8.53 -11.05 -8.15
CA GLY A 713 -8.38 -11.27 -6.71
C GLY A 713 -9.40 -12.28 -6.17
N GLY A 714 -10.68 -12.12 -6.51
CA GLY A 714 -11.74 -13.04 -6.10
C GLY A 714 -11.56 -14.46 -6.66
N VAL A 715 -11.14 -14.61 -7.92
CA VAL A 715 -10.83 -15.94 -8.50
C VAL A 715 -9.63 -16.59 -7.80
N LEU A 716 -8.55 -15.84 -7.56
CA LEU A 716 -7.36 -16.35 -6.87
C LEU A 716 -7.64 -16.72 -5.40
N LYS A 717 -8.59 -16.04 -4.76
CA LYS A 717 -9.08 -16.38 -3.42
C LYS A 717 -10.17 -17.44 -3.41
N LYS A 718 -10.51 -18.03 -4.56
CA LYS A 718 -11.57 -19.04 -4.71
C LYS A 718 -12.93 -18.56 -4.21
N GLN A 719 -13.20 -17.28 -4.39
CA GLN A 719 -14.46 -16.63 -4.03
C GLN A 719 -15.40 -16.53 -5.24
N LEU A 720 -14.82 -16.37 -6.43
CA LEU A 720 -15.56 -16.15 -7.68
C LEU A 720 -15.30 -17.26 -8.69
N ASN A 721 -16.32 -17.56 -9.49
CA ASN A 721 -16.18 -18.44 -10.64
C ASN A 721 -15.21 -17.82 -11.66
N PRO A 722 -14.23 -18.57 -12.20
CA PRO A 722 -13.31 -18.03 -13.20
C PRO A 722 -13.97 -17.38 -14.43
N SER A 723 -15.19 -17.79 -14.80
CA SER A 723 -15.94 -17.23 -15.92
C SER A 723 -16.12 -15.71 -15.82
N VAL A 724 -16.10 -15.13 -14.61
CA VAL A 724 -16.19 -13.67 -14.40
C VAL A 724 -15.03 -12.92 -15.05
N LEU A 725 -13.88 -13.56 -15.29
CA LEU A 725 -12.71 -12.93 -15.90
C LEU A 725 -12.96 -12.53 -17.36
N SER A 726 -13.76 -13.31 -18.10
CA SER A 726 -14.15 -12.99 -19.48
C SER A 726 -14.90 -11.67 -19.59
N THR A 727 -15.55 -11.24 -18.51
CA THR A 727 -16.30 -9.97 -18.50
C THR A 727 -15.40 -8.75 -18.56
N TYR A 728 -14.08 -8.88 -18.29
CA TYR A 728 -13.14 -7.77 -18.39
C TYR A 728 -13.12 -7.18 -19.80
N GLU A 729 -12.93 -8.01 -20.83
CA GLU A 729 -12.90 -7.54 -22.21
C GLU A 729 -14.27 -7.02 -22.65
N SER A 730 -15.35 -7.77 -22.34
CA SER A 730 -16.71 -7.36 -22.74
C SER A 730 -17.18 -6.05 -22.07
N GLU A 731 -16.63 -5.71 -20.91
CA GLU A 731 -16.92 -4.45 -20.22
C GLU A 731 -16.00 -3.31 -20.65
N ARG A 732 -14.70 -3.56 -20.80
CA ARG A 732 -13.70 -2.49 -20.97
C ARG A 732 -13.40 -2.14 -22.42
N ARG A 733 -13.45 -3.11 -23.34
CA ARG A 733 -13.20 -2.84 -24.77
C ARG A 733 -14.25 -1.90 -25.37
N PRO A 734 -15.57 -2.04 -25.12
CA PRO A 734 -16.56 -1.08 -25.62
C PRO A 734 -16.35 0.34 -25.10
N ILE A 735 -15.89 0.49 -23.86
CA ILE A 735 -15.58 1.80 -23.26
C ILE A 735 -14.34 2.42 -23.91
N ALA A 736 -13.31 1.61 -24.18
CA ALA A 736 -12.14 2.04 -24.93
C ALA A 736 -12.51 2.45 -26.36
N GLN A 737 -13.39 1.70 -27.04
CA GLN A 737 -13.89 2.08 -28.36
C GLN A 737 -14.66 3.41 -28.31
N LEU A 738 -15.56 3.58 -27.33
CA LEU A 738 -16.30 4.82 -27.14
C LEU A 738 -15.36 6.01 -26.90
N LEU A 739 -14.28 5.81 -26.14
CA LEU A 739 -13.23 6.80 -25.95
C LEU A 739 -12.56 7.18 -27.28
N ILE A 740 -12.22 6.20 -28.13
CA ILE A 740 -11.66 6.44 -29.46
C ILE A 740 -12.63 7.21 -30.36
N ASP A 741 -13.91 6.84 -30.37
CA ASP A 741 -14.93 7.47 -31.20
C ASP A 741 -15.12 8.94 -30.80
N ILE A 742 -15.20 9.20 -29.49
CA ILE A 742 -15.32 10.53 -28.91
C ILE A 742 -14.06 11.37 -29.19
N ASP A 743 -12.87 10.80 -28.98
CA ASP A 743 -11.61 11.49 -29.24
C ASP A 743 -11.44 11.84 -30.72
N THR A 744 -11.91 10.98 -31.64
CA THR A 744 -11.89 11.24 -33.08
C THR A 744 -12.72 12.47 -33.44
N VAL A 745 -13.93 12.59 -32.88
CA VAL A 745 -14.80 13.77 -33.06
C VAL A 745 -14.16 15.03 -32.47
N LEU A 746 -13.59 14.93 -31.26
CA LEU A 746 -12.92 16.05 -30.59
C LEU A 746 -11.69 16.52 -31.37
N ALA A 747 -10.84 15.59 -31.78
CA ALA A 747 -9.60 15.86 -32.50
C ALA A 747 -9.87 16.50 -33.87
N GLY A 748 -10.88 16.00 -34.60
CA GLY A 748 -11.31 16.57 -35.88
C GLY A 748 -11.80 18.01 -35.72
N ASN A 749 -12.64 18.28 -34.72
CA ASN A 749 -13.19 19.62 -34.50
C ASN A 749 -12.13 20.65 -34.04
N LEU A 750 -11.23 20.27 -33.13
CA LEU A 750 -10.16 21.16 -32.67
C LEU A 750 -9.10 21.45 -33.76
N SER A 751 -9.10 20.72 -34.87
CA SER A 751 -8.12 20.86 -35.94
C SER A 751 -8.65 21.61 -37.20
N LYS A 752 -9.93 21.98 -37.25
CA LYS A 752 -10.55 22.71 -38.39
C LYS A 752 -9.95 24.12 -38.57
N LYS A 753 -9.88 24.61 -39.83
CA LYS A 753 -9.33 25.93 -40.21
C LYS A 753 -10.36 27.07 -40.24
N ASP A 754 -11.65 26.76 -40.47
CA ASP A 754 -12.72 27.77 -40.50
C ASP A 754 -13.29 27.96 -39.08
N ARG A 755 -13.03 29.14 -38.47
CA ARG A 755 -13.11 29.36 -37.01
C ARG A 755 -13.93 30.58 -36.61
N MET A 756 -14.92 30.98 -37.42
CA MET A 756 -15.65 32.23 -37.24
C MET A 756 -16.92 32.17 -36.38
N THR A 757 -17.44 31.00 -36.05
CA THR A 757 -18.60 30.89 -35.16
C THR A 757 -18.42 29.63 -34.33
N THR A 758 -18.45 29.77 -33.00
CA THR A 758 -18.65 28.73 -31.99
C THR A 758 -18.48 27.31 -32.53
N LEU A 759 -17.44 26.58 -32.09
CA LEU A 759 -17.44 25.11 -32.11
C LEU A 759 -18.90 24.63 -31.90
N ASP A 760 -19.32 23.55 -32.55
CA ASP A 760 -20.54 22.83 -32.15
C ASP A 760 -20.29 22.15 -30.79
N VAL A 761 -19.87 22.99 -29.81
CA VAL A 761 -19.46 22.67 -28.44
C VAL A 761 -20.65 22.07 -27.78
N ASN A 762 -21.86 22.59 -27.98
CA ASN A 762 -22.98 22.13 -27.18
C ASN A 762 -23.27 20.64 -27.45
N THR A 763 -23.24 20.13 -28.69
CA THR A 763 -23.46 18.68 -28.90
C THR A 763 -22.23 17.81 -28.61
N VAL A 764 -21.03 18.27 -28.94
CA VAL A 764 -19.80 17.48 -28.76
C VAL A 764 -19.31 17.53 -27.32
N TYR A 765 -19.31 18.71 -26.71
CA TYR A 765 -18.89 18.94 -25.33
C TYR A 765 -19.87 18.34 -24.32
N ASP A 766 -21.20 18.38 -24.54
CA ASP A 766 -22.14 17.76 -23.60
C ASP A 766 -21.97 16.23 -23.59
N LYS A 767 -21.88 15.58 -24.77
CA LYS A 767 -21.54 14.15 -24.87
C LYS A 767 -20.17 13.82 -24.29
N LEU A 768 -19.17 14.67 -24.53
CA LEU A 768 -17.83 14.56 -23.94
C LEU A 768 -17.89 14.70 -22.43
N ARG A 769 -18.68 15.64 -21.88
CA ARG A 769 -18.75 15.95 -20.46
C ARG A 769 -19.26 14.75 -19.67
N ASP A 770 -20.30 14.10 -20.18
CA ASP A 770 -20.88 12.93 -19.53
C ASP A 770 -19.89 11.75 -19.50
N PHE A 771 -19.25 11.45 -20.64
CA PHE A 771 -18.25 10.38 -20.71
C PHE A 771 -16.97 10.71 -19.94
N ASN A 772 -16.45 11.93 -20.08
CA ASN A 772 -15.16 12.35 -19.53
C ASN A 772 -15.13 12.37 -18.01
N SER A 773 -16.27 12.50 -17.34
CA SER A 773 -16.35 12.37 -15.88
C SER A 773 -15.90 10.99 -15.39
N GLY A 774 -16.03 9.96 -16.25
CA GLY A 774 -15.91 8.54 -15.89
C GLY A 774 -17.05 8.02 -15.01
N ALA A 775 -17.94 8.90 -14.53
CA ALA A 775 -19.03 8.57 -13.62
C ALA A 775 -20.20 7.88 -14.33
N ASN A 776 -20.38 8.18 -15.63
CA ASN A 776 -21.52 7.72 -16.42
C ASN A 776 -21.22 6.46 -17.25
N ILE A 777 -20.12 5.76 -16.96
CA ILE A 777 -19.83 4.46 -17.60
C ILE A 777 -20.90 3.45 -17.18
N CYS A 778 -21.54 2.84 -18.18
CA CYS A 778 -22.56 1.83 -18.01
C CYS A 778 -22.13 0.55 -18.74
N TYR A 779 -21.95 -0.53 -17.99
CA TYR A 779 -21.60 -1.83 -18.56
C TYR A 779 -22.82 -2.54 -19.15
N PRO A 780 -22.67 -3.21 -20.30
CA PRO A 780 -23.75 -3.98 -20.89
C PRO A 780 -24.10 -5.22 -20.02
N PRO A 781 -25.29 -5.80 -20.20
CA PRO A 781 -25.66 -7.06 -19.56
C PRO A 781 -24.63 -8.17 -19.78
N SER A 782 -24.33 -8.91 -18.72
CA SER A 782 -23.33 -9.97 -18.70
C SER A 782 -23.60 -10.96 -17.57
N ALA A 783 -22.69 -11.92 -17.33
CA ALA A 783 -22.77 -12.81 -16.17
C ALA A 783 -22.71 -12.06 -14.82
N ILE A 784 -22.22 -10.82 -14.79
CA ILE A 784 -22.08 -9.99 -13.57
C ILE A 784 -22.88 -8.69 -13.62
N VAL A 785 -23.73 -8.51 -14.64
CA VAL A 785 -24.68 -7.39 -14.78
C VAL A 785 -25.98 -7.93 -15.36
N SER A 786 -27.07 -7.88 -14.60
CA SER A 786 -28.39 -8.36 -15.04
C SER A 786 -28.89 -7.60 -16.28
N GLY A 787 -29.62 -8.29 -17.16
CA GLY A 787 -30.16 -7.72 -18.40
C GLY A 787 -31.46 -6.92 -18.25
N THR A 788 -32.21 -7.12 -17.17
CA THR A 788 -33.45 -6.41 -16.86
C THR A 788 -33.62 -6.32 -15.35
N SER A 789 -34.14 -5.19 -14.85
CA SER A 789 -34.68 -5.12 -13.48
C SER A 789 -36.01 -5.89 -13.46
N SER A 790 -36.12 -6.92 -12.61
CA SER A 790 -37.37 -7.66 -12.40
C SER A 790 -38.36 -6.92 -11.50
N SER A 791 -37.99 -5.74 -11.00
CA SER A 791 -38.70 -5.04 -9.93
C SER A 791 -39.72 -4.02 -10.45
N SER A 792 -40.94 -4.15 -9.93
CA SER A 792 -42.04 -3.18 -10.04
C SER A 792 -41.94 -2.01 -9.05
N ALA A 793 -40.94 -2.03 -8.17
CA ALA A 793 -40.61 -0.98 -7.21
C ALA A 793 -39.65 0.06 -7.77
N LEU A 794 -39.21 -0.10 -9.02
CA LEU A 794 -38.24 0.76 -9.70
C LEU A 794 -38.72 1.14 -11.09
N THR A 795 -38.42 2.37 -11.48
CA THR A 795 -38.68 2.85 -12.85
C THR A 795 -37.39 3.01 -13.68
N SER A 796 -36.21 3.30 -13.08
CA SER A 796 -35.02 3.62 -13.90
C SER A 796 -33.60 3.52 -13.26
N LEU A 797 -33.34 2.71 -12.22
CA LEU A 797 -31.96 2.57 -11.70
C LEU A 797 -31.03 1.91 -12.74
N PRO A 798 -29.89 2.54 -13.12
CA PRO A 798 -29.08 2.07 -14.24
C PRO A 798 -28.14 0.92 -13.85
N LEU A 799 -28.56 -0.32 -14.12
CA LEU A 799 -27.70 -1.52 -14.04
C LEU A 799 -26.41 -1.31 -14.84
N GLY A 800 -25.28 -1.78 -14.32
CA GLY A 800 -23.96 -1.62 -14.94
C GLY A 800 -23.29 -0.28 -14.68
N MET A 801 -23.98 0.71 -14.10
CA MET A 801 -23.38 1.98 -13.66
C MET A 801 -22.89 1.91 -12.21
N ARG A 802 -21.95 2.81 -11.87
CA ARG A 802 -21.50 2.98 -10.49
C ARG A 802 -22.58 3.61 -9.61
N MET A 803 -22.70 3.16 -8.36
CA MET A 803 -23.62 3.78 -7.40
C MET A 803 -23.22 5.24 -7.15
N ALA A 804 -24.16 6.17 -7.34
CA ALA A 804 -23.89 7.60 -7.20
C ALA A 804 -23.80 8.03 -5.74
N PRO A 805 -22.97 9.02 -5.40
CA PRO A 805 -22.89 9.56 -4.06
C PRO A 805 -24.21 10.22 -3.68
N TYR A 806 -24.63 10.03 -2.43
CA TYR A 806 -25.81 10.66 -1.88
C TYR A 806 -25.68 10.79 -0.37
N PRO A 807 -25.94 11.96 0.24
CA PRO A 807 -25.86 12.12 1.67
C PRO A 807 -26.98 11.34 2.36
N ILE A 808 -26.63 10.53 3.35
CA ILE A 808 -27.51 9.74 4.23
C ILE A 808 -27.02 9.91 5.67
N PHE A 809 -27.67 9.27 6.63
CA PHE A 809 -27.27 9.34 8.04
C PHE A 809 -27.13 7.93 8.61
N ASN A 810 -26.12 7.68 9.42
CA ASN A 810 -26.06 6.44 10.19
C ASN A 810 -27.13 6.49 11.30
N LEU A 811 -27.91 5.41 11.46
CA LEU A 811 -29.04 5.39 12.40
C LEU A 811 -28.59 5.56 13.85
N SER A 812 -27.54 4.87 14.26
CA SER A 812 -27.13 4.79 15.67
C SER A 812 -26.34 6.01 16.13
N SER A 813 -25.51 6.58 15.26
CA SER A 813 -24.66 7.74 15.57
C SER A 813 -25.25 9.08 15.14
N ASN A 814 -26.26 9.08 14.26
CA ASN A 814 -26.79 10.27 13.58
C ASN A 814 -25.74 11.07 12.78
N LEU A 815 -24.56 10.49 12.52
CA LEU A 815 -23.54 11.14 11.72
C LEU A 815 -23.93 11.12 10.24
N PRO A 816 -23.70 12.23 9.51
CA PRO A 816 -23.88 12.24 8.07
C PRO A 816 -22.82 11.34 7.41
N VAL A 817 -23.28 10.52 6.46
CA VAL A 817 -22.46 9.61 5.68
C VAL A 817 -22.78 9.84 4.21
N ASP A 818 -21.77 9.80 3.34
CA ASP A 818 -22.04 9.74 1.91
C ASP A 818 -22.19 8.29 1.49
N LEU A 819 -23.30 7.93 0.86
CA LEU A 819 -23.60 6.54 0.48
C LEU A 819 -22.44 5.85 -0.25
N GLN A 820 -21.71 6.56 -1.10
CA GLN A 820 -20.61 5.97 -1.86
C GLN A 820 -19.41 5.61 -0.97
N SER A 821 -19.22 6.25 0.20
CA SER A 821 -18.13 5.90 1.12
C SER A 821 -18.33 4.53 1.78
N LEU A 822 -19.53 3.95 1.71
CA LEU A 822 -19.80 2.59 2.19
C LEU A 822 -19.23 1.50 1.25
N PHE A 823 -18.77 1.87 0.06
CA PHE A 823 -18.28 0.93 -0.96
C PHE A 823 -16.75 0.94 -1.08
N ALA A 824 -16.06 0.62 0.02
CA ALA A 824 -14.60 0.51 0.05
C ALA A 824 -14.07 -0.56 -0.94
N SER A 825 -12.93 -0.32 -1.56
CA SER A 825 -12.31 -1.27 -2.49
C SER A 825 -11.47 -2.30 -1.74
N ASN A 826 -12.14 -3.26 -1.10
CA ASN A 826 -11.57 -4.31 -0.26
C ASN A 826 -11.97 -5.73 -0.68
N GLY A 827 -12.59 -5.86 -1.86
CA GLY A 827 -13.09 -7.12 -2.41
C GLY A 827 -14.52 -7.50 -1.99
N GLN A 828 -15.15 -6.77 -1.04
CA GLN A 828 -16.53 -7.06 -0.65
C GLN A 828 -17.54 -6.64 -1.72
N TRP A 829 -18.54 -7.48 -1.91
CA TRP A 829 -19.81 -7.12 -2.52
C TRP A 829 -20.75 -6.55 -1.47
N ARG A 830 -21.62 -5.63 -1.89
CA ARG A 830 -22.60 -5.00 -0.99
C ARG A 830 -24.00 -5.35 -1.45
N LEU A 831 -24.84 -5.76 -0.51
CA LEU A 831 -26.26 -5.86 -0.72
C LEU A 831 -26.92 -4.66 -0.04
N LEU A 832 -27.13 -3.58 -0.81
CA LEU A 832 -27.84 -2.40 -0.33
C LEU A 832 -29.34 -2.67 -0.38
N VAL A 833 -29.95 -2.81 0.79
CA VAL A 833 -31.39 -2.96 1.00
C VAL A 833 -31.98 -1.57 1.20
N MET A 834 -32.72 -1.08 0.21
CA MET A 834 -33.52 0.14 0.34
C MET A 834 -34.87 -0.24 0.95
N GLY A 835 -34.97 -0.10 2.27
CA GLY A 835 -36.06 -0.65 3.08
C GLY A 835 -37.41 0.04 2.92
N GLY A 836 -37.46 1.21 2.28
CA GLY A 836 -38.69 1.99 2.16
C GLY A 836 -39.19 2.57 3.49
N ASP A 837 -40.46 2.93 3.57
CA ASP A 837 -41.10 3.54 4.75
C ASP A 837 -41.35 2.50 5.85
N VAL A 838 -40.34 2.30 6.69
CA VAL A 838 -40.39 1.36 7.81
C VAL A 838 -41.22 1.86 9.00
N THR A 839 -41.74 3.10 8.95
CA THR A 839 -42.70 3.56 9.96
C THR A 839 -44.06 2.84 9.82
N SER A 840 -44.32 2.27 8.64
CA SER A 840 -45.40 1.31 8.41
C SER A 840 -45.04 -0.07 8.95
N LYS A 841 -45.85 -0.58 9.90
CA LYS A 841 -45.67 -1.93 10.47
C LYS A 841 -45.60 -3.04 9.41
N ALA A 842 -46.36 -2.90 8.32
CA ALA A 842 -46.34 -3.88 7.23
C ALA A 842 -44.99 -3.89 6.51
N GLN A 843 -44.41 -2.72 6.26
CA GLN A 843 -43.12 -2.62 5.59
C GLN A 843 -41.95 -3.03 6.50
N LEU A 844 -41.98 -2.63 7.78
CA LEU A 844 -41.01 -3.12 8.77
C LEU A 844 -41.01 -4.65 8.85
N SER A 845 -42.19 -5.27 8.86
CA SER A 845 -42.33 -6.74 8.86
C SER A 845 -41.71 -7.37 7.61
N ARG A 846 -41.84 -6.75 6.44
CA ARG A 846 -41.22 -7.22 5.19
C ARG A 846 -39.69 -7.13 5.24
N VAL A 847 -39.14 -6.02 5.76
CA VAL A 847 -37.69 -5.84 5.92
C VAL A 847 -37.11 -6.89 6.87
N ASN A 848 -37.79 -7.19 7.98
CA ASN A 848 -37.35 -8.21 8.93
C ASN A 848 -37.49 -9.64 8.37
N ALA A 849 -38.55 -9.93 7.61
CA ALA A 849 -38.68 -11.21 6.91
C ALA A 849 -37.58 -11.42 5.85
N LEU A 850 -37.17 -10.35 5.15
CA LEU A 850 -35.98 -10.38 4.30
C LEU A 850 -34.73 -10.65 5.15
N GLY A 851 -34.61 -10.05 6.33
CA GLY A 851 -33.53 -10.31 7.27
C GLY A 851 -33.38 -11.80 7.63
N ASP A 852 -34.48 -12.47 7.93
CA ASP A 852 -34.54 -13.92 8.18
C ASP A 852 -34.10 -14.74 6.95
N ALA A 853 -34.54 -14.34 5.75
CA ALA A 853 -34.17 -15.02 4.52
C ALA A 853 -32.67 -14.83 4.19
N LEU A 854 -32.12 -13.64 4.43
CA LEU A 854 -30.70 -13.34 4.22
C LEU A 854 -29.81 -14.07 5.22
N SER A 855 -30.21 -14.19 6.49
CA SER A 855 -29.43 -14.94 7.48
C SER A 855 -29.26 -16.40 7.10
N SER A 856 -30.22 -16.96 6.34
CA SER A 856 -30.14 -18.30 5.77
C SER A 856 -29.36 -18.36 4.45
N LEU A 857 -29.46 -17.32 3.60
CA LEU A 857 -28.85 -17.30 2.27
C LEU A 857 -27.35 -16.98 2.30
N LEU A 858 -26.94 -15.95 3.05
CA LEU A 858 -25.57 -15.44 3.04
C LEU A 858 -24.50 -16.52 3.38
N PRO A 859 -24.73 -17.45 4.33
CA PRO A 859 -23.77 -18.51 4.61
C PRO A 859 -23.46 -19.46 3.45
N LYS A 860 -24.30 -19.52 2.40
CA LYS A 860 -24.06 -20.29 1.17
C LYS A 860 -22.86 -19.76 0.36
N TYR A 861 -22.60 -18.47 0.46
CA TYR A 861 -21.58 -17.75 -0.28
C TYR A 861 -20.41 -17.42 0.67
N GLN A 862 -19.62 -18.44 0.98
CA GLN A 862 -18.50 -18.31 1.91
C GLN A 862 -17.31 -17.56 1.27
N GLY A 863 -16.57 -16.85 2.13
CA GLY A 863 -15.40 -16.09 1.75
C GLY A 863 -15.27 -14.88 2.65
N SER A 864 -14.03 -14.50 2.93
CA SER A 864 -13.71 -13.30 3.67
C SER A 864 -12.70 -12.45 2.93
N THR A 865 -12.75 -11.14 3.18
CA THR A 865 -11.68 -10.22 2.81
C THR A 865 -10.39 -10.60 3.54
N LYS A 866 -9.29 -9.96 3.15
CA LYS A 866 -8.02 -10.07 3.87
C LYS A 866 -8.14 -9.69 5.36
N SER A 867 -9.06 -8.79 5.72
CA SER A 867 -9.32 -8.40 7.11
C SER A 867 -10.28 -9.34 7.86
N GLY A 868 -10.74 -10.42 7.24
CA GLY A 868 -11.70 -11.35 7.83
C GLY A 868 -13.17 -10.94 7.71
N ALA A 869 -13.47 -9.80 7.08
CA ALA A 869 -14.84 -9.34 6.87
C ALA A 869 -15.57 -10.22 5.84
N PRO A 870 -16.91 -10.40 5.95
CA PRO A 870 -17.66 -11.27 5.03
C PRO A 870 -17.59 -10.78 3.59
N LEU A 871 -17.51 -11.68 2.61
CA LEU A 871 -17.44 -11.32 1.19
C LEU A 871 -18.67 -10.53 0.73
N LEU A 872 -19.86 -10.82 1.27
CA LEU A 872 -21.10 -10.13 0.97
C LEU A 872 -21.59 -9.38 2.22
N LEU A 873 -21.73 -8.07 2.12
CA LEU A 873 -22.09 -7.19 3.23
C LEU A 873 -23.49 -6.58 3.02
N PRO A 874 -24.50 -6.98 3.82
CA PRO A 874 -25.81 -6.32 3.83
C PRO A 874 -25.72 -4.93 4.47
N LEU A 875 -26.31 -3.95 3.80
CA LEU A 875 -26.46 -2.57 4.29
C LEU A 875 -27.94 -2.20 4.17
N LEU A 876 -28.54 -1.63 5.22
CA LEU A 876 -29.94 -1.24 5.23
C LEU A 876 -30.07 0.29 5.18
N LEU A 877 -30.77 0.81 4.18
CA LEU A 877 -31.13 2.22 4.07
C LEU A 877 -32.65 2.36 4.19
N ILE A 878 -33.14 2.93 5.28
CA ILE A 878 -34.56 3.08 5.59
C ILE A 878 -35.07 4.49 5.29
N TRP A 879 -36.33 4.61 4.88
CA TRP A 879 -37.02 5.89 4.83
C TRP A 879 -37.75 6.10 6.16
N ALA A 880 -37.24 6.99 6.99
CA ALA A 880 -37.80 7.35 8.30
C ALA A 880 -37.14 8.64 8.81
N SER A 881 -37.70 9.28 9.84
CA SER A 881 -36.94 10.26 10.64
C SER A 881 -36.07 9.53 11.65
N MET A 882 -34.92 10.12 12.02
CA MET A 882 -33.91 9.47 12.87
C MET A 882 -34.47 9.06 14.24
N GLU A 883 -35.41 9.83 14.77
CA GLU A 883 -35.98 9.64 16.11
C GLU A 883 -37.09 8.58 16.16
N GLN A 884 -37.44 7.98 15.02
CA GLN A 884 -38.60 7.08 14.92
C GLN A 884 -38.24 5.60 15.03
N MET A 885 -36.96 5.25 14.87
CA MET A 885 -36.50 3.87 14.74
C MET A 885 -35.26 3.65 15.60
N GLU A 886 -35.09 2.44 16.10
CA GLU A 886 -33.92 1.98 16.82
C GLU A 886 -33.28 0.79 16.09
N SER A 887 -31.97 0.56 16.27
CA SER A 887 -31.30 -0.60 15.63
C SER A 887 -31.97 -1.93 15.98
N SER A 888 -32.48 -2.06 17.21
CA SER A 888 -33.18 -3.26 17.71
C SER A 888 -34.53 -3.54 17.05
N ASP A 889 -35.06 -2.61 16.24
CA ASP A 889 -36.30 -2.84 15.49
C ASP A 889 -36.06 -3.71 14.25
N PHE A 890 -34.81 -3.92 13.87
CA PHE A 890 -34.41 -4.66 12.67
C PHE A 890 -33.90 -6.06 13.02
N HIS A 891 -33.74 -6.91 12.01
CA HIS A 891 -33.13 -8.23 12.15
C HIS A 891 -31.59 -8.13 12.27
N ASP A 892 -30.98 -8.94 13.14
CA ASP A 892 -29.55 -8.89 13.50
C ASP A 892 -28.59 -8.97 12.30
N VAL A 893 -29.01 -9.52 11.16
CA VAL A 893 -28.19 -9.52 9.92
C VAL A 893 -27.75 -8.11 9.49
N PHE A 894 -28.53 -7.08 9.84
CA PHE A 894 -28.26 -5.68 9.56
C PHE A 894 -27.51 -4.95 10.68
N PHE A 895 -27.23 -5.59 11.81
CA PHE A 895 -26.42 -5.05 12.90
C PHE A 895 -25.87 -6.21 13.75
N PRO A 896 -25.08 -7.13 13.17
CA PRO A 896 -24.75 -8.38 13.84
C PRO A 896 -23.87 -8.15 15.06
N LEU A 897 -24.05 -9.00 16.07
CA LEU A 897 -23.15 -9.09 17.22
C LEU A 897 -21.92 -9.93 16.86
N ASP A 898 -20.75 -9.33 16.94
CA ASP A 898 -19.47 -10.02 17.07
C ASP A 898 -19.16 -10.13 18.57
N GLU A 899 -18.92 -11.33 19.10
CA GLU A 899 -18.72 -11.53 20.55
C GLU A 899 -17.46 -10.81 21.09
N GLU A 900 -16.48 -10.52 20.22
CA GLU A 900 -15.25 -9.81 20.59
C GLU A 900 -15.36 -8.30 20.34
N LYS A 901 -16.01 -7.89 19.25
CA LYS A 901 -16.05 -6.48 18.79
C LYS A 901 -17.35 -5.75 19.13
N GLY A 902 -18.37 -6.48 19.60
CA GLY A 902 -19.70 -5.95 19.85
C GLY A 902 -20.58 -5.86 18.60
N TYR A 903 -21.68 -5.13 18.72
CA TYR A 903 -22.63 -4.90 17.62
C TYR A 903 -22.02 -3.99 16.54
N ASP A 904 -22.23 -4.37 15.28
CA ASP A 904 -21.84 -3.58 14.11
C ASP A 904 -22.92 -2.54 13.77
N TYR A 905 -22.78 -1.33 14.32
CA TYR A 905 -23.71 -0.22 14.13
C TYR A 905 -23.52 0.53 12.80
N ASP A 906 -22.54 0.16 11.96
CA ASP A 906 -22.21 0.85 10.71
C ASP A 906 -22.94 0.25 9.48
N ARG A 907 -24.11 -0.35 9.71
CA ARG A 907 -24.88 -1.07 8.68
C ARG A 907 -26.31 -0.58 8.45
N ILE A 908 -26.87 0.21 9.36
CA ILE A 908 -28.22 0.77 9.22
C ILE A 908 -28.14 2.28 9.06
N PHE A 909 -28.79 2.76 8.02
CA PHE A 909 -28.76 4.15 7.59
C PHE A 909 -30.16 4.68 7.35
N VAL A 910 -30.35 5.98 7.56
CA VAL A 910 -31.62 6.69 7.45
C VAL A 910 -31.57 7.67 6.28
N ASP A 911 -32.62 7.61 5.48
CA ASP A 911 -32.96 8.55 4.41
C ASP A 911 -34.22 9.34 4.80
N PRO A 912 -34.07 10.45 5.54
CA PRO A 912 -35.23 11.19 6.02
C PRO A 912 -35.99 11.86 4.86
N PRO A 913 -37.32 12.04 5.01
CA PRO A 913 -38.10 12.86 4.08
C PRO A 913 -37.48 14.26 3.96
N ALA A 914 -37.54 14.87 2.77
CA ALA A 914 -36.81 16.10 2.43
C ALA A 914 -36.87 17.17 3.55
N ARG A 915 -35.70 17.50 4.13
CA ARG A 915 -35.56 18.43 5.26
C ARG A 915 -34.99 19.77 4.81
N LYS A 916 -35.72 20.86 5.07
CA LYS A 916 -35.22 22.24 4.88
C LYS A 916 -33.91 22.44 5.66
N GLY A 917 -32.87 22.97 5.01
CA GLY A 917 -31.59 23.33 5.64
C GLY A 917 -30.47 22.30 5.51
N THR A 918 -30.71 21.14 4.90
CA THR A 918 -29.67 20.09 4.68
C THR A 918 -28.99 20.16 3.30
N GLY A 919 -29.39 21.10 2.44
CA GLY A 919 -28.92 21.17 1.04
C GLY A 919 -29.49 20.07 0.12
N ARG A 920 -30.30 19.13 0.64
CA ARG A 920 -31.00 18.10 -0.14
C ARG A 920 -32.27 18.67 -0.77
N THR A 921 -32.51 18.36 -2.04
CA THR A 921 -33.78 18.65 -2.74
C THR A 921 -34.82 17.56 -2.53
N GLU A 922 -34.40 16.31 -2.34
CA GLU A 922 -35.24 15.13 -2.16
C GLU A 922 -34.55 14.06 -1.27
N SER A 923 -35.14 12.87 -1.15
CA SER A 923 -34.57 11.74 -0.41
C SER A 923 -33.82 10.80 -1.37
N ALA A 924 -32.91 9.96 -0.86
CA ALA A 924 -32.17 8.99 -1.66
C ALA A 924 -33.09 8.01 -2.39
N HIS A 925 -34.16 7.54 -1.72
CA HIS A 925 -35.18 6.70 -2.36
C HIS A 925 -35.80 7.38 -3.57
N VAL A 926 -36.12 8.68 -3.47
CA VAL A 926 -36.69 9.44 -4.60
C VAL A 926 -35.64 9.69 -5.69
N ALA A 927 -34.43 10.10 -5.32
CA ALA A 927 -33.36 10.39 -6.27
C ALA A 927 -32.90 9.15 -7.06
N PHE A 928 -32.99 7.97 -6.45
CA PHE A 928 -32.70 6.68 -7.10
C PHE A 928 -33.95 6.03 -7.71
N ASP A 929 -35.08 6.74 -7.73
CA ASP A 929 -36.32 6.28 -8.34
C ASP A 929 -36.82 4.94 -7.77
N VAL A 930 -36.63 4.78 -6.46
CA VAL A 930 -37.03 3.61 -5.65
C VAL A 930 -38.33 3.93 -4.93
N SER A 931 -39.32 3.05 -5.09
CA SER A 931 -40.60 3.18 -4.41
C SER A 931 -40.43 3.13 -2.89
N VAL A 932 -40.73 4.26 -2.22
CA VAL A 932 -40.74 4.36 -0.75
C VAL A 932 -41.70 3.33 -0.13
N GLY A 933 -42.81 3.00 -0.78
CA GLY A 933 -43.78 2.04 -0.26
C GLY A 933 -43.37 0.57 -0.42
N LYS A 934 -42.46 0.24 -1.34
CA LYS A 934 -42.09 -1.15 -1.63
C LYS A 934 -40.67 -1.49 -1.22
N GLY A 935 -39.71 -0.58 -1.38
CA GLY A 935 -38.28 -0.84 -1.24
C GLY A 935 -37.71 -1.75 -2.33
N CYS A 936 -36.40 -2.00 -2.29
CA CYS A 936 -35.73 -2.95 -3.18
C CYS A 936 -34.39 -3.44 -2.60
N MET A 937 -33.82 -4.48 -3.21
CA MET A 937 -32.46 -4.97 -2.98
C MET A 937 -31.57 -4.61 -4.16
N ILE A 938 -30.38 -4.05 -3.90
CA ILE A 938 -29.39 -3.66 -4.90
C ILE A 938 -28.07 -4.37 -4.60
N LEU A 939 -27.62 -5.23 -5.52
CA LEU A 939 -26.32 -5.88 -5.41
C LEU A 939 -25.25 -5.02 -6.10
N VAL A 940 -24.27 -4.56 -5.32
CA VAL A 940 -23.19 -3.68 -5.75
C VAL A 940 -21.85 -4.42 -5.70
N ARG A 941 -21.10 -4.34 -6.79
CA ARG A 941 -19.79 -4.98 -6.99
C ARG A 941 -18.69 -4.33 -6.16
N PRO A 942 -17.52 -5.00 -6.00
CA PRO A 942 -16.34 -4.40 -5.37
C PRO A 942 -15.80 -3.16 -6.10
N ASP A 943 -16.09 -3.00 -7.40
CA ASP A 943 -15.79 -1.80 -8.18
C ASP A 943 -16.92 -0.75 -8.18
N GLN A 944 -17.86 -0.89 -7.23
CA GLN A 944 -18.98 0.02 -6.96
C GLN A 944 -20.07 0.05 -8.04
N CYS A 945 -19.99 -0.84 -9.04
CA CYS A 945 -21.01 -0.96 -10.09
C CYS A 945 -22.22 -1.78 -9.62
N ILE A 946 -23.41 -1.33 -10.01
CA ILE A 946 -24.67 -2.03 -9.75
C ILE A 946 -24.75 -3.25 -10.68
N SER A 947 -24.92 -4.43 -10.10
CA SER A 947 -24.95 -5.71 -10.83
C SER A 947 -26.36 -6.27 -10.98
N TRP A 948 -27.19 -6.14 -9.96
CA TRP A 948 -28.53 -6.73 -9.92
C TRP A 948 -29.43 -5.91 -9.01
N VAL A 949 -30.72 -5.88 -9.35
CA VAL A 949 -31.75 -5.23 -8.56
C VAL A 949 -33.04 -6.04 -8.59
N GLY A 950 -33.67 -6.23 -7.44
CA GLY A 950 -34.95 -6.94 -7.29
C GLY A 950 -35.78 -6.46 -6.10
N GLU A 951 -37.00 -6.98 -5.98
CA GLU A 951 -37.90 -6.67 -4.86
C GLU A 951 -37.34 -7.23 -3.53
N LEU A 952 -37.78 -6.70 -2.40
CA LEU A 952 -37.40 -7.22 -1.07
C LEU A 952 -37.74 -8.71 -0.89
N ASP A 953 -38.77 -9.21 -1.57
CA ASP A 953 -39.22 -10.60 -1.45
C ASP A 953 -38.57 -11.52 -2.52
N ASP A 954 -37.77 -10.98 -3.45
CA ASP A 954 -37.13 -11.73 -4.56
C ASP A 954 -35.76 -12.32 -4.17
N VAL A 955 -35.72 -13.01 -3.03
CA VAL A 955 -34.49 -13.65 -2.51
C VAL A 955 -34.03 -14.79 -3.43
N ALA A 956 -34.98 -15.48 -4.08
CA ALA A 956 -34.67 -16.54 -5.04
C ALA A 956 -34.02 -16.00 -6.33
N GLY A 957 -34.46 -14.85 -6.83
CA GLY A 957 -33.84 -14.16 -7.96
C GLY A 957 -32.40 -13.72 -7.64
N LEU A 958 -32.20 -13.17 -6.43
CA LEU A 958 -30.87 -12.84 -5.93
C LEU A 958 -29.96 -14.07 -5.85
N ASP A 959 -30.42 -15.17 -5.24
CA ASP A 959 -29.66 -16.42 -5.11
C ASP A 959 -29.28 -16.99 -6.49
N LYS A 960 -30.23 -17.01 -7.44
CA LYS A 960 -29.97 -17.48 -8.80
C LYS A 960 -28.89 -16.65 -9.51
N PHE A 961 -28.92 -15.33 -9.36
CA PHE A 961 -27.93 -14.44 -9.96
C PHE A 961 -26.54 -14.65 -9.32
N MET A 962 -26.48 -14.67 -7.98
CA MET A 962 -25.23 -14.88 -7.25
C MET A 962 -24.61 -16.26 -7.52
N GLY A 963 -25.41 -17.31 -7.69
CA GLY A 963 -24.93 -18.66 -8.02
C GLY A 963 -24.18 -18.77 -9.35
N GLY A 964 -24.33 -17.80 -10.27
CA GLY A 964 -23.54 -17.72 -11.49
C GLY A 964 -22.19 -17.02 -11.33
N ILE A 965 -21.96 -16.35 -10.20
CA ILE A 965 -20.83 -15.44 -9.96
C ILE A 965 -19.90 -16.02 -8.89
N PHE A 966 -20.47 -16.42 -7.75
CA PHE A 966 -19.73 -16.91 -6.60
C PHE A 966 -19.53 -18.42 -6.68
N LEU A 967 -18.45 -18.91 -6.09
CA LEU A 967 -18.32 -20.34 -5.82
C LEU A 967 -19.17 -20.65 -4.58
N SER A 968 -20.16 -21.54 -4.71
CA SER A 968 -20.90 -22.07 -3.56
C SER A 968 -20.10 -23.19 -2.90
N ASN A 969 -20.36 -23.42 -1.61
CA ASN A 969 -19.91 -24.63 -0.93
C ASN A 969 -20.46 -25.91 -1.57
#